data_AF-A0A8J5U953-F1
#
_entry.id   AF-A0A8J5U953-F1
#
_cell.length_a   1.000
_cell.length_b   1.000
_cell.length_c   1.000
_cell.angle_alpha   90.00
_cell.angle_beta   90.00
_cell.angle_gamma   90.00
#
_symmetry.space_group_name_H-M   'P 1'
#
loop_
_entity.id
_entity.type
_entity.pdbx_description
1 polymer ?
#
loop_
_entity_poly.entity_id
_entity_poly.type
_entity_poly.pdbx_seq_one_letter_code
_entity_poly.pdbx_strand_id
1 'polypeptide(L)'
;MLLAISSTLARVASAKAVFAHYMVGTVTQEHAHKDIDNAKSMGLDGFALNIGDATRDYVSQALSNLFPYAESVGFKLYISMDVYASGDACYHGAKSCHGPSDYQWIWDSYKGSSAYYQVKGRPLISTFSSGGFHNDTWIDWKKGLANDMFFMPDFDETEGYYDSADEWWSYWGPIVDGIFSWESAWPERKGFGGKYAGDVSIDVPVLSGAHKHDKLYMMGLSPLQYKNAYGAHVYRQGDLNLPKRMINILNMDPQPDYVQFQTWNDGPEAHYIGNLWTEQNNDTEPYFYANQETWDHTGWQPLVSSFVNAYKTGQSASQMTPMNGDVLVGAAWYRTELSDVKCPYEGNDAYYNKPDGWDDDVNYLYYAIILNPSYGSGYKVTVSGSTEHTAPLNPGINYGYGAGEVQTGAQRITVKDPSGNVIYTATGGMCVSDGCPNYIYNGNYQVLSLKKGNVDPICNQWPGMDHSACGYGTCHASGDGSNNAAGDDFTHVTCTNPGVTDASKDAKFRWDSVFADQAWTWGVDQWNANPFPGGLNFTEQFSNLFHGPEGIDCGTIENDNPCGSNVVQCNDVTYPGAYFAINSMESIYRVHFNFWDALDRAQNDINAQVGEVSSTFAPIKSSDFSVKLLLDIIGLGFSLAVSPMWNSALKGMPYFKANPNTLATVKDWVNPMVTNSITIAKDTLKDDSALSAENSISTRLNAIVTIWQAEIVSMNEQLFNGSKENTDLLFTAITDGQMLETKHQDIGVDAIQAFVSKALFAELVPLAWQLSSSELGPVVIDSEQGCGDKPDVKHMSSKSYGSSGVCVDSKMYYLIGCTGEARTCDESHGSFNPGCTDNFFSSLPGLDDLTGSETAFGGLTKEDIVNGAVNSFAGNGNANGWSMLDPSNTVDGMDLVSEYNVTAPGVVMLPVCKASEAFSNWFSFTNGKPKSANYPCN
;
A
#
# COMPACT_ATOMS: atom_id res chain seq x y z
N MET A 1 39.58 -63.71 -20.99
CA MET A 1 38.31 -63.19 -20.44
C MET A 1 38.68 -61.98 -19.58
N LEU A 2 38.56 -60.78 -20.13
CA LEU A 2 38.73 -59.51 -19.40
C LEU A 2 37.66 -58.56 -19.95
N LEU A 3 36.71 -58.20 -19.09
CA LEU A 3 35.58 -57.32 -19.42
C LEU A 3 36.05 -55.86 -19.48
N ALA A 4 35.69 -55.19 -20.58
CA ALA A 4 35.65 -53.74 -20.66
C ALA A 4 34.38 -53.23 -19.96
N ILE A 5 34.53 -52.33 -18.99
CA ILE A 5 33.43 -51.58 -18.38
C ILE A 5 33.32 -50.27 -19.15
N SER A 6 32.27 -50.16 -19.96
CA SER A 6 31.87 -48.92 -20.60
C SER A 6 31.13 -48.06 -19.57
N SER A 7 31.77 -46.99 -19.11
CA SER A 7 31.14 -45.96 -18.28
C SER A 7 30.22 -45.10 -19.15
N THR A 8 28.92 -45.39 -19.11
CA THR A 8 27.88 -44.49 -19.60
C THR A 8 27.85 -43.23 -18.73
N LEU A 9 28.38 -42.13 -19.24
CA LEU A 9 28.10 -40.78 -18.78
C LEU A 9 26.62 -40.50 -19.04
N ALA A 10 25.76 -40.77 -18.05
CA ALA A 10 24.44 -40.19 -18.00
C ALA A 10 24.63 -38.69 -17.71
N ARG A 11 24.63 -37.85 -18.76
CA ARG A 11 24.31 -36.44 -18.60
C ARG A 11 22.94 -36.40 -17.93
N VAL A 12 22.89 -36.00 -16.66
CA VAL A 12 21.62 -35.62 -16.02
C VAL A 12 21.19 -34.36 -16.77
N ALA A 13 20.36 -34.53 -17.81
CA ALA A 13 19.72 -33.41 -18.47
C ALA A 13 18.91 -32.68 -17.39
N SER A 14 19.27 -31.43 -17.08
CA SER A 14 18.40 -30.57 -16.30
C SER A 14 17.06 -30.49 -17.03
N ALA A 15 15.95 -30.73 -16.33
CA ALA A 15 14.64 -30.59 -16.95
C ALA A 15 14.46 -29.12 -17.36
N LYS A 16 14.21 -28.89 -18.65
CA LYS A 16 13.86 -27.57 -19.16
C LYS A 16 12.62 -27.04 -18.44
N ALA A 17 12.66 -25.78 -18.02
CA ALA A 17 11.51 -25.10 -17.44
C ALA A 17 11.21 -23.78 -18.16
N VAL A 18 9.94 -23.41 -18.13
CA VAL A 18 9.43 -22.18 -18.73
C VAL A 18 8.70 -21.37 -17.66
N PHE A 19 9.09 -20.11 -17.51
CA PHE A 19 8.51 -19.20 -16.52
C PHE A 19 7.81 -18.04 -17.20
N ALA A 20 6.98 -17.32 -16.44
CA ALA A 20 6.58 -15.96 -16.79
C ALA A 20 6.98 -15.01 -15.67
N HIS A 21 7.48 -13.84 -16.04
CA HIS A 21 7.77 -12.77 -15.11
C HIS A 21 6.46 -12.21 -14.55
N TYR A 22 6.32 -12.10 -13.24
CA TYR A 22 5.08 -11.71 -12.58
C TYR A 22 5.35 -10.51 -11.68
N MET A 23 4.75 -9.37 -12.00
CA MET A 23 4.83 -8.18 -11.17
C MET A 23 4.05 -8.44 -9.88
N VAL A 24 4.71 -8.33 -8.73
CA VAL A 24 4.04 -8.42 -7.43
C VAL A 24 3.49 -7.05 -7.09
N GLY A 25 2.16 -6.96 -7.02
CA GLY A 25 1.43 -5.80 -6.55
C GLY A 25 0.24 -6.22 -5.71
N THR A 26 -0.66 -5.28 -5.43
CA THR A 26 -1.94 -5.58 -4.78
C THR A 26 -2.74 -6.57 -5.63
N VAL A 27 -3.09 -7.73 -5.07
CA VAL A 27 -3.88 -8.76 -5.76
C VAL A 27 -4.75 -9.50 -4.75
N THR A 28 -6.01 -9.73 -5.10
CA THR A 28 -6.90 -10.56 -4.27
C THR A 28 -6.47 -12.02 -4.31
N GLN A 29 -6.89 -12.79 -3.29
CA GLN A 29 -6.63 -14.23 -3.27
C GLN A 29 -7.22 -14.95 -4.49
N GLU A 30 -8.44 -14.60 -4.89
CA GLU A 30 -9.10 -15.18 -6.04
C GLU A 30 -8.31 -14.95 -7.34
N HIS A 31 -7.87 -13.71 -7.56
CA HIS A 31 -7.11 -13.34 -8.76
C HIS A 31 -5.72 -13.99 -8.79
N ALA A 32 -5.03 -14.05 -7.65
CA ALA A 32 -3.75 -14.76 -7.54
C ALA A 32 -3.89 -16.25 -7.89
N HIS A 33 -4.94 -16.91 -7.41
CA HIS A 33 -5.22 -18.31 -7.76
C HIS A 33 -5.54 -18.46 -9.25
N LYS A 34 -6.35 -17.54 -9.79
CA LYS A 34 -6.73 -17.52 -11.20
C LYS A 34 -5.53 -17.39 -12.13
N ASP A 35 -4.57 -16.55 -11.77
CA ASP A 35 -3.30 -16.41 -12.50
C ASP A 35 -2.50 -17.71 -12.51
N ILE A 36 -2.34 -18.34 -11.35
CA ILE A 36 -1.63 -19.63 -11.23
C ILE A 36 -2.33 -20.71 -12.08
N ASP A 37 -3.65 -20.80 -12.02
CA ASP A 37 -4.41 -21.80 -12.78
C ASP A 37 -4.28 -21.59 -14.29
N ASN A 38 -4.42 -20.35 -14.75
CA ASN A 38 -4.30 -20.01 -16.16
C ASN A 38 -2.86 -20.30 -16.65
N ALA A 39 -1.83 -19.86 -15.92
CA ALA A 39 -0.42 -20.10 -16.26
C ALA A 39 -0.08 -21.59 -16.30
N LYS A 40 -0.50 -22.34 -15.28
CA LYS A 40 -0.32 -23.79 -15.22
C LYS A 40 -1.03 -24.49 -16.38
N SER A 41 -2.22 -24.05 -16.76
CA SER A 41 -2.97 -24.63 -17.90
C SER A 41 -2.24 -24.44 -19.24
N MET A 42 -1.46 -23.37 -19.38
CA MET A 42 -0.60 -23.14 -20.54
C MET A 42 0.65 -24.02 -20.55
N GLY A 43 0.97 -24.68 -19.43
CA GLY A 43 2.14 -25.54 -19.26
C GLY A 43 3.36 -24.84 -18.67
N LEU A 44 3.22 -23.58 -18.23
CA LEU A 44 4.27 -22.86 -17.50
C LEU A 44 4.61 -23.63 -16.20
N ASP A 45 5.90 -23.63 -15.85
CA ASP A 45 6.39 -24.29 -14.65
C ASP A 45 6.25 -23.41 -13.41
N GLY A 46 6.32 -22.09 -13.58
CA GLY A 46 6.21 -21.16 -12.48
C GLY A 46 6.23 -19.68 -12.84
N PHE A 47 6.11 -18.83 -11.82
CA PHE A 47 6.33 -17.39 -11.91
C PHE A 47 7.67 -16.96 -11.31
N ALA A 48 8.30 -15.99 -11.97
CA ALA A 48 9.37 -15.19 -11.39
C ALA A 48 8.74 -13.95 -10.76
N LEU A 49 8.64 -13.91 -9.44
CA LEU A 49 7.96 -12.87 -8.69
C LEU A 49 8.85 -11.64 -8.59
N ASN A 50 8.62 -10.66 -9.48
CA ASN A 50 9.28 -9.36 -9.48
C ASN A 50 8.74 -8.50 -8.34
N ILE A 51 9.63 -8.06 -7.47
CA ILE A 51 9.29 -7.23 -6.32
C ILE A 51 10.16 -5.98 -6.36
N GLY A 52 9.53 -4.83 -6.63
CA GLY A 52 10.16 -3.51 -6.66
C GLY A 52 10.52 -2.98 -5.28
N ASP A 53 9.54 -2.79 -4.42
CA ASP A 53 9.76 -2.35 -3.04
C ASP A 53 9.34 -3.47 -2.06
N ALA A 54 10.34 -4.17 -1.51
CA ALA A 54 10.13 -5.29 -0.59
C ALA A 54 9.54 -4.89 0.77
N THR A 55 9.41 -3.59 1.04
CA THR A 55 8.92 -3.05 2.32
C THR A 55 7.43 -2.72 2.31
N ARG A 56 6.76 -2.84 1.15
CA ARG A 56 5.32 -2.55 1.02
C ARG A 56 4.47 -3.69 1.57
N ASP A 57 3.42 -3.35 2.30
CA ASP A 57 2.52 -4.33 2.94
C ASP A 57 1.88 -5.30 1.93
N TYR A 58 1.53 -4.80 0.73
CA TYR A 58 0.94 -5.62 -0.33
C TYR A 58 1.85 -6.78 -0.77
N VAL A 59 3.18 -6.67 -0.61
CA VAL A 59 4.12 -7.75 -0.94
C VAL A 59 3.87 -8.95 -0.04
N SER A 60 3.78 -8.72 1.27
CA SER A 60 3.49 -9.79 2.24
C SER A 60 2.15 -10.48 1.93
N GLN A 61 1.12 -9.70 1.62
CA GLN A 61 -0.21 -10.20 1.29
C GLN A 61 -0.20 -11.01 -0.02
N ALA A 62 0.39 -10.50 -1.10
CA ALA A 62 0.47 -11.18 -2.39
C ALA A 62 1.22 -12.52 -2.28
N LEU A 63 2.36 -12.54 -1.56
CA LEU A 63 3.11 -13.77 -1.34
C LEU A 63 2.30 -14.81 -0.52
N SER A 64 1.52 -14.35 0.46
CA SER A 64 0.63 -15.23 1.25
C SER A 64 -0.54 -15.80 0.43
N ASN A 65 -0.96 -15.11 -0.63
CA ASN A 65 -1.98 -15.59 -1.56
C ASN A 65 -1.38 -16.58 -2.59
N LEU A 66 -0.16 -16.33 -3.06
CA LEU A 66 0.48 -17.10 -4.13
C LEU A 66 1.11 -18.43 -3.65
N PHE A 67 1.95 -18.39 -2.61
CA PHE A 67 2.75 -19.56 -2.20
C PHE A 67 1.90 -20.75 -1.77
N PRO A 68 0.96 -20.62 -0.81
CA PRO A 68 0.14 -21.76 -0.37
C PRO A 68 -0.69 -22.38 -1.50
N TYR A 69 -1.22 -21.55 -2.41
CA TYR A 69 -1.98 -22.07 -3.53
C TYR A 69 -1.09 -22.80 -4.53
N ALA A 70 0.06 -22.21 -4.88
CA ALA A 70 1.05 -22.85 -5.75
C ALA A 70 1.50 -24.21 -5.21
N GLU A 71 1.67 -24.36 -3.89
CA GLU A 71 1.96 -25.65 -3.24
C GLU A 71 0.83 -26.66 -3.49
N SER A 72 -0.41 -26.23 -3.26
CA SER A 72 -1.60 -27.09 -3.39
C SER A 72 -1.81 -27.62 -4.80
N VAL A 73 -1.42 -26.85 -5.82
CA VAL A 73 -1.56 -27.24 -7.23
C VAL A 73 -0.24 -27.68 -7.86
N GLY A 74 0.88 -27.68 -7.14
CA GLY A 74 2.19 -28.05 -7.68
C GLY A 74 2.74 -27.11 -8.75
N PHE A 75 2.35 -25.83 -8.73
CA PHE A 75 2.97 -24.76 -9.53
C PHE A 75 4.17 -24.19 -8.78
N LYS A 76 5.14 -23.61 -9.49
CA LYS A 76 6.38 -23.12 -8.87
C LYS A 76 6.44 -21.60 -8.85
N LEU A 77 7.18 -21.07 -7.88
CA LEU A 77 7.43 -19.65 -7.71
C LEU A 77 8.90 -19.45 -7.35
N TYR A 78 9.51 -18.36 -7.79
CA TYR A 78 10.80 -17.93 -7.27
C TYR A 78 10.89 -16.41 -7.24
N ILE A 79 11.77 -15.86 -6.42
CA ILE A 79 11.88 -14.41 -6.23
C ILE A 79 12.80 -13.82 -7.29
N SER A 80 12.32 -12.75 -7.93
CA SER A 80 13.10 -11.85 -8.77
C SER A 80 13.20 -10.50 -8.06
N MET A 81 14.37 -10.18 -7.50
CA MET A 81 14.57 -8.93 -6.77
C MET A 81 14.78 -7.78 -7.76
N ASP A 82 13.83 -6.86 -7.87
CA ASP A 82 13.98 -5.68 -8.72
C ASP A 82 14.75 -4.60 -7.96
N VAL A 83 16.06 -4.79 -7.90
CA VAL A 83 16.94 -3.91 -7.11
C VAL A 83 17.07 -2.52 -7.74
N TYR A 84 16.78 -2.37 -9.03
CA TYR A 84 16.67 -1.06 -9.66
C TYR A 84 15.46 -0.29 -9.11
N ALA A 85 14.27 -0.89 -9.18
CA ALA A 85 13.05 -0.27 -8.68
C ALA A 85 13.11 -0.04 -7.16
N SER A 86 13.74 -0.94 -6.39
CA SER A 86 13.94 -0.73 -4.95
C SER A 86 14.79 0.53 -4.66
N GLY A 87 15.85 0.74 -5.45
CA GLY A 87 16.72 1.89 -5.34
C GLY A 87 16.01 3.19 -5.72
N ASP A 88 15.18 3.15 -6.77
CA ASP A 88 14.33 4.28 -7.16
C ASP A 88 13.28 4.59 -6.08
N ALA A 89 12.62 3.58 -5.52
CA ALA A 89 11.67 3.76 -4.42
C ALA A 89 12.35 4.41 -3.20
N CYS A 90 13.55 3.95 -2.83
CA CYS A 90 14.36 4.58 -1.78
C CYS A 90 14.68 6.04 -2.09
N TYR A 91 15.10 6.34 -3.32
CA TYR A 91 15.38 7.71 -3.76
C TYR A 91 14.16 8.62 -3.61
N HIS A 92 12.96 8.08 -3.82
CA HIS A 92 11.68 8.75 -3.63
C HIS A 92 11.09 8.62 -2.20
N GLY A 93 11.91 8.24 -1.21
CA GLY A 93 11.56 8.29 0.22
C GLY A 93 10.99 6.99 0.81
N ALA A 94 10.96 5.89 0.05
CA ALA A 94 10.57 4.58 0.57
C ALA A 94 11.66 3.96 1.47
N LYS A 95 11.33 2.87 2.18
CA LYS A 95 12.23 2.23 3.16
C LYS A 95 13.16 1.17 2.56
N SER A 96 12.97 0.76 1.30
CA SER A 96 13.78 -0.26 0.63
C SER A 96 15.14 0.28 0.15
N CYS A 97 16.00 0.66 1.08
CA CYS A 97 17.26 1.36 0.82
C CYS A 97 18.53 0.51 0.93
N HIS A 98 18.42 -0.81 1.17
CA HIS A 98 19.56 -1.69 1.45
C HIS A 98 19.81 -2.72 0.32
N GLY A 99 19.27 -2.46 -0.87
CA GLY A 99 19.45 -3.27 -2.07
C GLY A 99 18.98 -4.71 -1.85
N PRO A 100 19.77 -5.74 -2.21
CA PRO A 100 19.32 -7.13 -2.09
C PRO A 100 19.06 -7.57 -0.64
N SER A 101 19.54 -6.83 0.36
CA SER A 101 19.31 -7.16 1.78
C SER A 101 17.87 -6.90 2.22
N ASP A 102 17.12 -6.01 1.55
CA ASP A 102 15.72 -5.72 1.90
C ASP A 102 14.79 -6.94 1.66
N TYR A 103 15.23 -7.90 0.86
CA TYR A 103 14.47 -9.10 0.50
C TYR A 103 14.73 -10.29 1.46
N GLN A 104 15.59 -10.11 2.49
CA GLN A 104 15.98 -11.17 3.42
C GLN A 104 14.78 -11.85 4.11
N TRP A 105 13.77 -11.07 4.51
CA TRP A 105 12.59 -11.58 5.18
C TRP A 105 11.78 -12.53 4.29
N ILE A 106 11.74 -12.28 2.98
CA ILE A 106 11.05 -13.11 1.99
C ILE A 106 11.76 -14.45 1.89
N TRP A 107 13.08 -14.43 1.81
CA TRP A 107 13.89 -15.66 1.84
C TRP A 107 13.59 -16.49 3.08
N ASP A 108 13.67 -15.88 4.26
CA ASP A 108 13.47 -16.59 5.52
C ASP A 108 12.06 -17.15 5.67
N SER A 109 11.05 -16.47 5.11
CA SER A 109 9.65 -16.90 5.13
C SER A 109 9.36 -18.04 4.17
N TYR A 110 9.91 -18.03 2.95
CA TYR A 110 9.44 -18.88 1.85
C TYR A 110 10.44 -19.91 1.33
N LYS A 111 11.74 -19.85 1.67
CA LYS A 111 12.76 -20.80 1.16
C LYS A 111 12.44 -22.27 1.40
N GLY A 112 11.67 -22.57 2.45
CA GLY A 112 11.24 -23.92 2.83
C GLY A 112 9.98 -24.41 2.09
N SER A 113 9.32 -23.55 1.31
CA SER A 113 8.10 -23.90 0.59
C SER A 113 8.39 -24.93 -0.50
N SER A 114 7.47 -25.89 -0.65
CA SER A 114 7.52 -26.89 -1.73
C SER A 114 7.20 -26.29 -3.11
N ALA A 115 6.58 -25.10 -3.15
CA ALA A 115 6.35 -24.33 -4.37
C ALA A 115 7.58 -23.52 -4.79
N TYR A 116 8.55 -23.29 -3.91
CA TYR A 116 9.75 -22.55 -4.27
C TYR A 116 10.56 -23.33 -5.32
N TYR A 117 10.80 -22.74 -6.49
CA TYR A 117 11.50 -23.41 -7.58
C TYR A 117 12.96 -23.67 -7.19
N GLN A 118 13.43 -24.89 -7.43
CA GLN A 118 14.80 -25.30 -7.08
C GLN A 118 15.58 -25.74 -8.32
N VAL A 119 16.82 -25.28 -8.41
CA VAL A 119 17.79 -25.70 -9.40
C VAL A 119 18.91 -26.43 -8.69
N LYS A 120 19.19 -27.68 -9.09
CA LYS A 120 20.20 -28.55 -8.44
C LYS A 120 20.00 -28.64 -6.91
N GLY A 121 18.74 -28.64 -6.46
CA GLY A 121 18.35 -28.72 -5.04
C GLY A 121 18.49 -27.43 -4.22
N ARG A 122 18.78 -26.29 -4.87
CA ARG A 122 18.90 -24.97 -4.22
C ARG A 122 17.78 -24.04 -4.72
N PRO A 123 17.11 -23.28 -3.83
CA PRO A 123 16.06 -22.34 -4.24
C PRO A 123 16.59 -21.25 -5.19
N LEU A 124 15.91 -21.01 -6.30
CA LEU A 124 16.33 -20.06 -7.34
C LEU A 124 16.07 -18.60 -6.91
N ILE A 125 17.03 -17.71 -7.08
CA ILE A 125 16.82 -16.26 -6.97
C ILE A 125 17.34 -15.60 -8.24
N SER A 126 16.53 -14.73 -8.84
CA SER A 126 16.94 -13.82 -9.92
C SER A 126 16.84 -12.36 -9.48
N THR A 127 17.18 -11.45 -10.38
CA THR A 127 17.08 -10.02 -10.18
C THR A 127 16.50 -9.36 -11.42
N PHE A 128 15.99 -8.13 -11.28
CA PHE A 128 16.02 -7.17 -12.37
C PHE A 128 17.07 -6.09 -12.04
N SER A 129 18.11 -6.17 -12.86
CA SER A 129 19.43 -5.53 -12.83
C SER A 129 20.36 -5.88 -11.66
N SER A 130 21.62 -5.44 -11.80
CA SER A 130 22.63 -5.36 -10.75
C SER A 130 22.43 -4.19 -9.79
N GLY A 131 21.50 -3.28 -10.08
CA GLY A 131 21.27 -2.04 -9.32
C GLY A 131 22.48 -1.10 -9.29
N GLY A 132 23.48 -1.33 -10.14
CA GLY A 132 24.77 -0.63 -10.09
C GLY A 132 25.67 -1.04 -8.92
N PHE A 133 25.33 -2.09 -8.17
CA PHE A 133 26.15 -2.59 -7.06
C PHE A 133 27.39 -3.34 -7.56
N HIS A 134 28.46 -3.30 -6.77
CA HIS A 134 29.69 -4.06 -7.02
C HIS A 134 29.57 -5.53 -6.57
N ASN A 135 30.46 -6.39 -7.08
CA ASN A 135 30.42 -7.83 -6.78
C ASN A 135 30.60 -8.17 -5.30
N ASP A 136 31.27 -7.34 -4.52
CA ASP A 136 31.45 -7.48 -3.07
C ASP A 136 30.14 -7.36 -2.30
N THR A 137 29.26 -6.42 -2.68
CA THR A 137 27.90 -6.30 -2.13
C THR A 137 27.12 -7.61 -2.30
N TRP A 138 27.16 -8.18 -3.50
CA TRP A 138 26.50 -9.44 -3.80
C TRP A 138 27.13 -10.62 -3.05
N ILE A 139 28.46 -10.65 -2.91
CA ILE A 139 29.17 -11.66 -2.11
C ILE A 139 28.70 -11.61 -0.66
N ASP A 140 28.62 -10.42 -0.07
CA ASP A 140 28.24 -10.25 1.32
C ASP A 140 26.75 -10.57 1.55
N TRP A 141 25.87 -10.17 0.64
CA TRP A 141 24.47 -10.59 0.65
C TRP A 141 24.33 -12.13 0.57
N LYS A 142 25.01 -12.79 -0.37
CA LYS A 142 24.94 -14.26 -0.48
C LYS A 142 25.44 -14.96 0.78
N LYS A 143 26.45 -14.41 1.47
CA LYS A 143 26.90 -14.93 2.78
C LYS A 143 25.80 -14.81 3.84
N GLY A 144 25.05 -13.72 3.87
CA GLY A 144 23.88 -13.54 4.75
C GLY A 144 22.83 -14.63 4.57
N LEU A 145 22.69 -15.12 3.33
CA LEU A 145 21.83 -16.24 2.95
C LEU A 145 22.52 -17.62 3.02
N ALA A 146 23.65 -17.72 3.72
CA ALA A 146 24.48 -18.93 3.85
C ALA A 146 24.94 -19.55 2.52
N ASN A 147 24.84 -18.82 1.39
CA ASN A 147 25.02 -19.33 0.03
C ASN A 147 24.09 -20.51 -0.33
N ASP A 148 22.93 -20.64 0.30
CA ASP A 148 22.03 -21.79 0.09
C ASP A 148 21.14 -21.68 -1.17
N MET A 149 21.18 -20.55 -1.89
CA MET A 149 20.38 -20.24 -3.08
C MET A 149 21.08 -20.61 -4.40
N PHE A 150 20.35 -20.90 -5.46
CA PHE A 150 20.87 -20.87 -6.83
C PHE A 150 20.70 -19.45 -7.39
N PHE A 151 21.79 -18.69 -7.54
CA PHE A 151 21.70 -17.30 -7.97
C PHE A 151 21.83 -17.16 -9.49
N MET A 152 20.77 -16.68 -10.14
CA MET A 152 20.69 -16.46 -11.58
C MET A 152 20.20 -15.03 -11.89
N PRO A 153 21.04 -14.01 -11.68
CA PRO A 153 20.64 -12.63 -11.86
C PRO A 153 20.52 -12.23 -13.32
N ASP A 154 19.79 -11.14 -13.54
CA ASP A 154 19.88 -10.32 -14.75
C ASP A 154 20.89 -9.20 -14.50
N PHE A 155 22.08 -9.32 -15.09
CA PHE A 155 23.15 -8.30 -15.08
C PHE A 155 23.51 -7.89 -16.50
N ASP A 156 22.56 -7.99 -17.42
CA ASP A 156 22.79 -7.82 -18.84
C ASP A 156 23.10 -6.35 -19.25
N GLU A 157 22.87 -5.41 -18.34
CA GLU A 157 23.26 -4.01 -18.46
C GLU A 157 24.75 -3.77 -18.19
N THR A 158 25.46 -4.75 -17.63
CA THR A 158 26.87 -4.61 -17.25
C THR A 158 27.84 -4.82 -18.43
N GLU A 159 28.92 -4.04 -18.46
CA GLU A 159 29.90 -4.05 -19.55
C GLU A 159 30.53 -5.45 -19.75
N GLY A 160 30.50 -5.94 -20.99
CA GLY A 160 31.10 -7.23 -21.37
C GLY A 160 30.18 -8.45 -21.20
N TYR A 161 28.95 -8.27 -20.68
CA TYR A 161 27.97 -9.35 -20.53
C TYR A 161 27.65 -10.02 -21.87
N TYR A 162 27.18 -9.25 -22.85
CA TYR A 162 26.73 -9.76 -24.15
C TYR A 162 27.87 -10.28 -25.03
N ASP A 163 29.08 -9.76 -24.83
CA ASP A 163 30.30 -10.26 -25.49
C ASP A 163 30.85 -11.52 -24.81
N SER A 164 30.32 -11.89 -23.64
CA SER A 164 30.83 -13.00 -22.83
C SER A 164 32.33 -12.81 -22.51
N ALA A 165 32.70 -11.57 -22.21
CA ALA A 165 34.10 -11.17 -22.04
C ALA A 165 34.77 -11.96 -20.90
N ASP A 166 36.03 -12.33 -21.09
CA ASP A 166 36.78 -13.07 -20.06
C ASP A 166 36.89 -12.23 -18.76
N GLU A 167 36.96 -10.90 -18.87
CA GLU A 167 36.93 -9.96 -17.73
C GLU A 167 35.59 -9.98 -16.99
N TRP A 168 34.47 -10.05 -17.71
CA TRP A 168 33.14 -10.15 -17.11
C TRP A 168 33.03 -11.44 -16.29
N TRP A 169 33.43 -12.57 -16.88
CA TRP A 169 33.45 -13.87 -16.20
C TRP A 169 34.42 -13.91 -15.02
N SER A 170 35.56 -13.21 -15.11
CA SER A 170 36.50 -13.10 -13.99
C SER A 170 35.90 -12.33 -12.81
N TYR A 171 35.07 -11.32 -13.07
CA TYR A 171 34.52 -10.44 -12.05
C TYR A 171 33.19 -10.97 -11.46
N TRP A 172 32.27 -11.39 -12.31
CA TRP A 172 30.91 -11.83 -11.94
C TRP A 172 30.75 -13.36 -11.87
N GLY A 173 31.51 -14.11 -12.65
CA GLY A 173 31.42 -15.59 -12.72
C GLY A 173 31.52 -16.32 -11.37
N PRO A 174 32.37 -15.88 -10.41
CA PRO A 174 32.45 -16.50 -9.09
C PRO A 174 31.20 -16.34 -8.23
N ILE A 175 30.36 -15.33 -8.48
CA ILE A 175 29.22 -15.01 -7.62
C ILE A 175 27.89 -15.50 -8.19
N VAL A 176 27.82 -15.85 -9.47
CA VAL A 176 26.60 -16.34 -10.13
C VAL A 176 26.62 -17.86 -10.29
N ASP A 177 25.46 -18.51 -10.21
CA ASP A 177 25.27 -19.95 -10.49
C ASP A 177 24.67 -20.17 -11.90
N GLY A 178 23.96 -19.17 -12.42
CA GLY A 178 23.51 -19.01 -13.80
C GLY A 178 23.37 -17.53 -14.14
N ILE A 179 22.96 -17.19 -15.36
CA ILE A 179 22.65 -15.81 -15.76
C ILE A 179 21.34 -15.76 -16.54
N PHE A 180 20.64 -14.64 -16.47
CA PHE A 180 19.43 -14.30 -17.23
C PHE A 180 19.69 -13.03 -18.05
N SER A 181 19.07 -12.91 -19.24
CA SER A 181 19.11 -11.69 -20.07
C SER A 181 17.71 -11.13 -20.28
N TRP A 182 17.47 -9.91 -19.83
CA TRP A 182 16.21 -9.20 -20.03
C TRP A 182 16.12 -8.51 -21.39
N GLU A 183 17.09 -7.66 -21.72
CA GLU A 183 17.10 -6.75 -22.87
C GLU A 183 17.15 -7.46 -24.22
N SER A 184 17.69 -8.69 -24.25
CA SER A 184 17.76 -9.56 -25.42
C SER A 184 16.40 -9.91 -26.03
N ALA A 185 15.30 -9.74 -25.29
CA ALA A 185 13.98 -10.20 -25.68
C ALA A 185 13.35 -9.45 -26.86
N TRP A 186 13.89 -8.28 -27.20
CA TRP A 186 13.34 -7.35 -28.17
C TRP A 186 14.40 -6.83 -29.15
N PRO A 187 13.96 -6.17 -30.25
CA PRO A 187 14.86 -5.45 -31.15
C PRO A 187 15.72 -4.38 -30.46
N GLU A 188 16.88 -4.10 -31.04
CA GLU A 188 17.90 -3.23 -30.49
C GLU A 188 17.35 -1.82 -30.24
N ARG A 189 17.54 -1.33 -29.01
CA ARG A 189 17.28 0.06 -28.64
C ARG A 189 18.43 0.55 -27.77
N LYS A 190 19.01 1.70 -28.13
CA LYS A 190 20.13 2.34 -27.39
C LYS A 190 21.31 1.38 -27.11
N GLY A 191 21.58 0.46 -28.04
CA GLY A 191 22.70 -0.49 -27.94
C GLY A 191 22.39 -1.83 -27.26
N PHE A 192 21.14 -2.05 -26.80
CA PHE A 192 20.73 -3.28 -26.13
C PHE A 192 19.61 -3.99 -26.91
N GLY A 193 19.70 -5.31 -27.05
CA GLY A 193 18.70 -6.15 -27.75
C GLY A 193 19.17 -6.79 -29.04
N GLY A 194 18.31 -7.61 -29.63
CA GLY A 194 18.57 -8.31 -30.89
C GLY A 194 18.50 -7.37 -32.11
N LYS A 195 19.20 -7.67 -33.20
CA LYS A 195 19.28 -6.75 -34.36
C LYS A 195 17.96 -6.53 -35.11
N TYR A 196 17.00 -7.43 -34.93
CA TYR A 196 15.70 -7.43 -35.58
C TYR A 196 14.72 -8.31 -34.80
N ALA A 197 13.43 -8.20 -35.11
CA ALA A 197 12.37 -8.99 -34.48
C ALA A 197 12.69 -10.50 -34.50
N GLY A 198 12.80 -11.07 -33.30
CA GLY A 198 13.10 -12.47 -33.03
C GLY A 198 14.57 -12.88 -33.16
N ASP A 199 15.50 -11.94 -33.32
CA ASP A 199 16.92 -12.26 -33.31
C ASP A 199 17.33 -12.91 -31.99
N VAL A 200 18.12 -13.99 -32.07
CA VAL A 200 18.71 -14.70 -30.93
C VAL A 200 20.24 -14.66 -30.96
N SER A 201 20.82 -13.95 -31.94
CA SER A 201 22.28 -13.94 -32.15
C SER A 201 23.03 -13.30 -30.99
N ILE A 202 22.41 -12.32 -30.33
CA ILE A 202 22.95 -11.67 -29.13
C ILE A 202 23.04 -12.63 -27.93
N ASP A 203 22.18 -13.63 -27.88
CA ASP A 203 22.14 -14.60 -26.80
C ASP A 203 23.19 -15.72 -26.96
N VAL A 204 23.69 -15.95 -28.18
CA VAL A 204 24.60 -17.09 -28.49
C VAL A 204 25.94 -17.00 -27.72
N PRO A 205 26.65 -15.85 -27.67
CA PRO A 205 27.88 -15.72 -26.89
C PRO A 205 27.63 -15.88 -25.38
N VAL A 206 26.50 -15.35 -24.89
CA VAL A 206 26.09 -15.41 -23.48
C VAL A 206 25.85 -16.87 -23.06
N LEU A 207 25.03 -17.61 -23.80
CA LEU A 207 24.78 -19.04 -23.60
C LEU A 207 26.08 -19.85 -23.65
N SER A 208 26.91 -19.60 -24.67
CA SER A 208 28.19 -20.32 -24.85
C SER A 208 29.15 -20.04 -23.70
N GLY A 209 29.19 -18.79 -23.20
CA GLY A 209 29.94 -18.39 -22.03
C GLY A 209 29.48 -19.09 -20.76
N ALA A 210 28.17 -19.05 -20.50
CA ALA A 210 27.59 -19.71 -19.34
C ALA A 210 27.98 -21.19 -19.31
N HIS A 211 27.82 -21.90 -20.43
CA HIS A 211 28.19 -23.31 -20.55
C HIS A 211 29.71 -23.55 -20.44
N LYS A 212 30.55 -22.66 -21.00
CA LYS A 212 32.02 -22.71 -20.85
C LYS A 212 32.46 -22.59 -19.39
N HIS A 213 31.67 -21.91 -18.55
CA HIS A 213 31.93 -21.69 -17.12
C HIS A 213 31.06 -22.57 -16.19
N ASP A 214 30.45 -23.66 -16.72
CA ASP A 214 29.59 -24.60 -16.00
C ASP A 214 28.36 -23.95 -15.33
N LYS A 215 27.88 -22.84 -15.88
CA LYS A 215 26.69 -22.09 -15.46
C LYS A 215 25.50 -22.37 -16.38
N LEU A 216 24.29 -22.08 -15.89
CA LEU A 216 23.04 -22.20 -16.67
C LEU A 216 22.61 -20.85 -17.23
N TYR A 217 21.89 -20.88 -18.34
CA TYR A 217 21.37 -19.68 -18.99
C TYR A 217 19.84 -19.68 -19.09
N MET A 218 19.22 -18.60 -18.61
CA MET A 218 17.81 -18.29 -18.84
C MET A 218 17.69 -17.21 -19.91
N MET A 219 16.85 -17.44 -20.90
CA MET A 219 16.63 -16.49 -22.01
C MET A 219 15.25 -15.84 -21.91
N GLY A 220 15.19 -14.52 -22.05
CA GLY A 220 13.94 -13.76 -22.12
C GLY A 220 13.26 -13.84 -23.48
N LEU A 221 11.93 -13.80 -23.53
CA LEU A 221 11.15 -13.60 -24.75
C LEU A 221 9.87 -12.81 -24.46
N SER A 222 9.48 -11.95 -25.40
CA SER A 222 8.38 -11.00 -25.22
C SER A 222 7.71 -10.66 -26.56
N PRO A 223 6.42 -10.28 -26.59
CA PRO A 223 5.77 -9.70 -27.76
C PRO A 223 6.37 -8.36 -28.18
N LEU A 224 6.18 -7.31 -27.41
CA LEU A 224 6.67 -5.93 -27.64
C LEU A 224 7.19 -5.36 -26.31
N GLN A 225 7.69 -4.13 -26.30
CA GLN A 225 7.75 -3.32 -25.09
C GLN A 225 7.13 -1.97 -25.42
N TYR A 226 6.07 -1.56 -24.73
CA TYR A 226 5.52 -0.21 -24.86
C TYR A 226 5.22 0.34 -23.48
N LYS A 227 5.95 1.38 -23.10
CA LYS A 227 5.81 2.05 -21.81
C LYS A 227 5.60 3.52 -22.06
N ASN A 228 4.46 4.04 -21.65
CA ASN A 228 4.17 5.47 -21.61
C ASN A 228 3.62 5.79 -20.22
N ALA A 229 4.46 5.69 -19.20
CA ALA A 229 4.10 5.87 -17.80
C ALA A 229 5.36 6.10 -16.95
N TYR A 230 5.18 6.72 -15.78
CA TYR A 230 6.25 6.92 -14.78
C TYR A 230 7.46 7.68 -15.35
N GLY A 231 7.20 8.65 -16.23
CA GLY A 231 8.24 9.43 -16.91
C GLY A 231 8.96 8.70 -18.05
N ALA A 232 8.66 7.42 -18.30
CA ALA A 232 9.20 6.65 -19.42
C ALA A 232 8.25 6.65 -20.63
N HIS A 233 8.83 6.79 -21.81
CA HIS A 233 8.15 6.92 -23.10
C HIS A 233 8.93 6.12 -24.16
N VAL A 234 8.72 4.80 -24.17
CA VAL A 234 9.52 3.81 -24.88
C VAL A 234 8.64 2.89 -25.71
N TYR A 235 9.08 2.60 -26.93
CA TYR A 235 8.49 1.58 -27.78
C TYR A 235 9.59 0.72 -28.43
N ARG A 236 9.53 -0.58 -28.17
CA ARG A 236 10.29 -1.61 -28.89
C ARG A 236 9.30 -2.49 -29.64
N GLN A 237 9.47 -2.53 -30.94
CA GLN A 237 8.53 -3.14 -31.86
C GLN A 237 8.27 -4.60 -31.54
N GLY A 238 6.99 -4.97 -31.56
CA GLY A 238 6.60 -6.36 -31.38
C GLY A 238 6.25 -7.12 -32.64
N ASP A 239 5.88 -6.43 -33.73
CA ASP A 239 5.55 -6.94 -35.07
C ASP A 239 5.40 -8.46 -35.17
N LEU A 240 6.51 -9.15 -35.43
CA LEU A 240 6.61 -10.62 -35.47
C LEU A 240 7.65 -11.14 -34.47
N ASN A 241 8.03 -10.35 -33.48
CA ASN A 241 9.09 -10.64 -32.52
C ASN A 241 8.81 -11.94 -31.76
N LEU A 242 7.64 -12.06 -31.13
CA LEU A 242 7.26 -13.27 -30.38
C LEU A 242 7.33 -14.57 -31.22
N PRO A 243 6.60 -14.71 -32.35
CA PRO A 243 6.64 -15.96 -33.12
C PRO A 243 8.01 -16.24 -33.73
N LYS A 244 8.76 -15.22 -34.17
CA LYS A 244 10.12 -15.41 -34.69
C LYS A 244 11.09 -15.84 -33.60
N ARG A 245 11.03 -15.22 -32.41
CA ARG A 245 11.90 -15.58 -31.28
C ARG A 245 11.60 -17.00 -30.80
N MET A 246 10.32 -17.38 -30.69
CA MET A 246 9.92 -18.76 -30.41
C MET A 246 10.58 -19.76 -31.38
N ILE A 247 10.49 -19.50 -32.69
CA ILE A 247 11.09 -20.38 -33.71
C ILE A 247 12.61 -20.42 -33.57
N ASN A 248 13.23 -19.26 -33.40
CA ASN A 248 14.68 -19.16 -33.33
C ASN A 248 15.23 -19.82 -32.07
N ILE A 249 14.57 -19.71 -30.92
CA ILE A 249 14.87 -20.47 -29.69
C ILE A 249 14.76 -21.97 -29.92
N LEU A 250 13.74 -22.43 -30.65
CA LEU A 250 13.60 -23.85 -30.99
C LEU A 250 14.71 -24.35 -31.92
N ASN A 251 15.33 -23.46 -32.70
CA ASN A 251 16.40 -23.78 -33.65
C ASN A 251 17.81 -23.62 -33.07
N MET A 252 17.96 -23.07 -31.86
CA MET A 252 19.26 -22.96 -31.20
C MET A 252 19.84 -24.35 -30.89
N ASP A 253 21.15 -24.50 -31.02
CA ASP A 253 21.90 -25.69 -30.61
C ASP A 253 23.22 -25.29 -29.92
N PRO A 254 23.35 -25.49 -28.59
CA PRO A 254 22.30 -25.95 -27.69
C PRO A 254 21.18 -24.90 -27.53
N GLN A 255 20.00 -25.36 -27.11
CA GLN A 255 18.94 -24.45 -26.65
C GLN A 255 19.30 -23.87 -25.27
N PRO A 256 18.74 -22.72 -24.86
CA PRO A 256 18.89 -22.24 -23.48
C PRO A 256 18.41 -23.29 -22.48
N ASP A 257 18.87 -23.20 -21.23
CA ASP A 257 18.47 -24.13 -20.17
C ASP A 257 17.05 -23.81 -19.68
N TYR A 258 16.73 -22.51 -19.61
CA TYR A 258 15.42 -21.98 -19.22
C TYR A 258 14.98 -20.86 -20.15
N VAL A 259 13.67 -20.64 -20.22
CA VAL A 259 13.10 -19.47 -20.91
C VAL A 259 12.08 -18.78 -20.02
N GLN A 260 12.01 -17.46 -20.08
CA GLN A 260 11.10 -16.64 -19.30
C GLN A 260 10.33 -15.69 -20.20
N PHE A 261 9.00 -15.84 -20.23
CA PHE A 261 8.13 -14.86 -20.87
C PHE A 261 8.11 -13.56 -20.06
N GLN A 262 8.40 -12.46 -20.72
CA GLN A 262 8.26 -11.12 -20.17
C GLN A 262 7.01 -10.53 -20.82
N THR A 263 5.86 -10.48 -20.16
CA THR A 263 5.55 -10.81 -18.75
C THR A 263 4.20 -11.53 -18.63
N TRP A 264 3.82 -11.97 -17.42
CA TRP A 264 2.46 -12.41 -17.12
C TRP A 264 1.50 -11.22 -17.00
N ASN A 265 1.84 -10.18 -16.24
CA ASN A 265 0.92 -9.11 -15.82
C ASN A 265 1.57 -7.70 -15.76
N ASP A 266 2.64 -7.43 -16.50
CA ASP A 266 3.19 -6.07 -16.58
C ASP A 266 2.39 -5.21 -17.57
N GLY A 267 1.30 -4.63 -17.05
CA GLY A 267 0.44 -3.69 -17.77
C GLY A 267 1.17 -2.43 -18.23
N PRO A 268 1.89 -1.70 -17.34
CA PRO A 268 2.57 -0.46 -17.71
C PRO A 268 3.61 -0.58 -18.83
N GLU A 269 4.16 -1.77 -19.08
CA GLU A 269 5.07 -2.01 -20.22
C GLU A 269 4.41 -2.76 -21.39
N ALA A 270 3.11 -3.04 -21.29
CA ALA A 270 2.22 -3.56 -22.33
C ALA A 270 2.62 -4.91 -22.94
N HIS A 271 3.47 -5.69 -22.28
CA HIS A 271 4.03 -6.93 -22.80
C HIS A 271 3.55 -8.18 -22.07
N TYR A 272 2.48 -8.03 -21.30
CA TYR A 272 1.80 -9.10 -20.58
C TYR A 272 1.10 -10.09 -21.53
N ILE A 273 1.04 -11.36 -21.13
CA ILE A 273 0.30 -12.44 -21.80
C ILE A 273 -0.80 -13.05 -20.92
N GLY A 274 -0.87 -12.63 -19.65
CA GLY A 274 -1.80 -13.09 -18.63
C GLY A 274 -2.93 -12.10 -18.39
N ASN A 275 -3.52 -12.16 -17.20
CA ASN A 275 -4.60 -11.26 -16.81
C ASN A 275 -4.02 -9.93 -16.27
N LEU A 276 -4.76 -8.84 -16.46
CA LEU A 276 -4.59 -7.62 -15.70
C LEU A 276 -5.75 -7.44 -14.72
N TRP A 277 -5.42 -7.07 -13.50
CA TRP A 277 -6.39 -6.83 -12.44
C TRP A 277 -6.40 -5.35 -12.07
N THR A 278 -7.59 -4.76 -11.95
CA THR A 278 -7.75 -3.34 -11.65
C THR A 278 -7.09 -2.96 -10.34
N GLU A 279 -7.16 -3.81 -9.30
CA GLU A 279 -6.50 -3.52 -8.02
C GLU A 279 -4.97 -3.49 -8.10
N GLN A 280 -4.39 -4.11 -9.13
CA GLN A 280 -2.94 -4.15 -9.35
C GLN A 280 -2.48 -3.07 -10.33
N ASN A 281 -3.30 -2.74 -11.32
CA ASN A 281 -2.99 -1.80 -12.38
C ASN A 281 -4.04 -0.69 -12.41
N ASN A 282 -4.07 0.11 -11.35
CA ASN A 282 -4.97 1.25 -11.16
C ASN A 282 -4.30 2.60 -11.46
N ASP A 283 -3.02 2.58 -11.84
CA ASP A 283 -2.31 3.81 -12.19
C ASP A 283 -2.88 4.44 -13.45
N THR A 284 -2.98 5.75 -13.40
CA THR A 284 -3.70 6.58 -14.35
C THR A 284 -3.16 6.53 -15.77
N GLU A 285 -1.86 6.77 -15.93
CA GLU A 285 -1.19 6.78 -17.24
C GLU A 285 -1.29 5.42 -17.93
N PRO A 286 -0.88 4.28 -17.29
CA PRO A 286 -0.95 2.99 -17.95
C PRO A 286 -2.37 2.51 -18.22
N TYR A 287 -3.37 2.91 -17.43
CA TYR A 287 -4.75 2.45 -17.62
C TYR A 287 -5.31 2.77 -19.02
N PHE A 288 -4.88 3.86 -19.67
CA PHE A 288 -5.30 4.23 -21.03
C PHE A 288 -4.98 3.17 -22.09
N TYR A 289 -3.88 2.45 -21.92
CA TYR A 289 -3.38 1.49 -22.90
C TYR A 289 -3.22 0.07 -22.33
N ALA A 290 -3.41 -0.15 -21.04
CA ALA A 290 -3.24 -1.43 -20.39
C ALA A 290 -4.33 -1.69 -19.35
N ASN A 291 -5.41 -2.35 -19.78
CA ASN A 291 -6.46 -2.86 -18.89
C ASN A 291 -7.11 -4.09 -19.52
N GLN A 292 -7.69 -4.96 -18.69
CA GLN A 292 -8.24 -6.24 -19.16
C GLN A 292 -9.47 -6.09 -20.06
N GLU A 293 -10.24 -5.01 -19.91
CA GLU A 293 -11.48 -4.79 -20.63
C GLU A 293 -11.25 -4.42 -22.10
N THR A 294 -10.23 -3.59 -22.36
CA THR A 294 -9.94 -3.01 -23.67
C THR A 294 -8.73 -3.64 -24.34
N TRP A 295 -7.74 -4.06 -23.55
CA TRP A 295 -6.41 -4.45 -24.03
C TRP A 295 -6.06 -5.90 -23.72
N ASP A 296 -7.05 -6.80 -23.66
CA ASP A 296 -6.82 -8.22 -23.39
C ASP A 296 -5.76 -8.86 -24.33
N HIS A 297 -4.68 -9.35 -23.74
CA HIS A 297 -3.58 -10.03 -24.45
C HIS A 297 -3.65 -11.56 -24.41
N THR A 298 -4.70 -12.14 -23.82
CA THR A 298 -4.85 -13.60 -23.69
C THR A 298 -4.89 -14.33 -25.04
N GLY A 299 -5.12 -13.61 -26.14
CA GLY A 299 -5.07 -14.17 -27.50
C GLY A 299 -3.73 -14.82 -27.87
N TRP A 300 -2.61 -14.42 -27.27
CA TRP A 300 -1.31 -15.08 -27.48
C TRP A 300 -1.14 -16.40 -26.72
N GLN A 301 -1.94 -16.68 -25.68
CA GLN A 301 -1.75 -17.84 -24.80
C GLN A 301 -1.72 -19.20 -25.53
N PRO A 302 -2.55 -19.47 -26.56
CA PRO A 302 -2.47 -20.73 -27.29
C PRO A 302 -1.14 -20.92 -28.05
N LEU A 303 -0.54 -19.82 -28.54
CA LEU A 303 0.78 -19.86 -29.18
C LEU A 303 1.86 -20.18 -28.15
N VAL A 304 1.81 -19.49 -27.01
CA VAL A 304 2.70 -19.69 -25.87
C VAL A 304 2.64 -21.14 -25.38
N SER A 305 1.44 -21.67 -25.16
CA SER A 305 1.25 -23.03 -24.66
C SER A 305 1.86 -24.10 -25.60
N SER A 306 1.69 -23.90 -26.90
CA SER A 306 2.28 -24.79 -27.91
C SER A 306 3.81 -24.70 -27.95
N PHE A 307 4.37 -23.49 -27.78
CA PHE A 307 5.82 -23.28 -27.69
C PHE A 307 6.39 -23.91 -26.43
N VAL A 308 5.75 -23.72 -25.27
CA VAL A 308 6.15 -24.30 -23.99
C VAL A 308 6.28 -25.82 -24.10
N ASN A 309 5.27 -26.48 -24.69
CA ASN A 309 5.33 -27.90 -24.95
C ASN A 309 6.49 -28.27 -25.89
N ALA A 310 6.65 -27.56 -27.01
CA ALA A 310 7.69 -27.87 -27.97
C ALA A 310 9.11 -27.71 -27.38
N TYR A 311 9.35 -26.62 -26.65
CA TYR A 311 10.61 -26.34 -25.99
C TYR A 311 10.98 -27.44 -24.98
N LYS A 312 10.04 -27.79 -24.10
CA LYS A 312 10.24 -28.80 -23.04
C LYS A 312 10.41 -30.21 -23.59
N THR A 313 9.81 -30.52 -24.74
CA THR A 313 9.89 -31.84 -25.37
C THR A 313 10.97 -31.94 -26.46
N GLY A 314 11.70 -30.85 -26.75
CA GLY A 314 12.75 -30.82 -27.77
C GLY A 314 12.21 -30.93 -29.19
N GLN A 315 10.98 -30.47 -29.42
CA GLN A 315 10.37 -30.41 -30.74
C GLN A 315 10.81 -29.16 -31.51
N SER A 316 10.90 -29.29 -32.83
CA SER A 316 11.15 -28.14 -33.70
C SER A 316 9.90 -27.29 -33.93
N ALA A 317 10.08 -26.10 -34.51
CA ALA A 317 8.98 -25.21 -34.89
C ALA A 317 7.91 -25.89 -35.79
N SER A 318 8.33 -26.76 -36.72
CA SER A 318 7.42 -27.50 -37.60
C SER A 318 6.62 -28.60 -36.89
N GLN A 319 6.97 -28.93 -35.66
CA GLN A 319 6.32 -29.94 -34.83
C GLN A 319 5.41 -29.33 -33.75
N MET A 320 5.40 -28.01 -33.60
CA MET A 320 4.48 -27.32 -32.70
C MET A 320 3.04 -27.72 -33.02
N THR A 321 2.26 -28.03 -31.98
CA THR A 321 0.87 -28.50 -32.13
C THR A 321 -0.04 -27.76 -31.14
N PRO A 322 -1.32 -27.52 -31.49
CA PRO A 322 -2.29 -26.98 -30.56
C PRO A 322 -2.47 -27.86 -29.32
N MET A 323 -2.45 -27.27 -28.13
CA MET A 323 -2.57 -27.99 -26.85
C MET A 323 -4.02 -28.34 -26.47
N ASN A 324 -5.00 -27.76 -27.17
CA ASN A 324 -6.43 -28.02 -26.97
C ASN A 324 -7.00 -29.12 -27.89
N GLY A 325 -6.16 -29.74 -28.73
CA GLY A 325 -6.55 -30.80 -29.66
C GLY A 325 -7.24 -30.31 -30.94
N ASP A 326 -7.33 -29.00 -31.16
CA ASP A 326 -7.89 -28.44 -32.38
C ASP A 326 -7.00 -28.67 -33.62
N VAL A 327 -7.59 -28.44 -34.80
CA VAL A 327 -6.87 -28.43 -36.09
C VAL A 327 -5.78 -27.36 -36.06
N LEU A 328 -6.10 -26.20 -35.51
CA LEU A 328 -5.20 -25.07 -35.39
C LEU A 328 -5.59 -24.16 -34.23
N VAL A 329 -4.62 -23.37 -33.75
CA VAL A 329 -4.81 -22.22 -32.86
C VAL A 329 -4.00 -21.05 -33.39
N GLY A 330 -4.34 -19.83 -32.98
CA GLY A 330 -3.58 -18.66 -33.42
C GLY A 330 -4.08 -17.36 -32.81
N ALA A 331 -3.33 -16.30 -33.12
CA ALA A 331 -3.62 -14.94 -32.73
C ALA A 331 -3.43 -14.00 -33.93
N ALA A 332 -4.15 -12.89 -33.91
CA ALA A 332 -3.91 -11.73 -34.76
C ALA A 332 -3.69 -10.50 -33.90
N TRP A 333 -2.86 -9.56 -34.31
CA TRP A 333 -2.68 -8.31 -33.56
C TRP A 333 -2.39 -7.11 -34.47
N TYR A 334 -2.75 -5.94 -33.98
CA TYR A 334 -2.62 -4.67 -34.69
C TYR A 334 -2.65 -3.49 -33.71
N ARG A 335 -2.08 -2.34 -34.10
CA ARG A 335 -2.30 -1.08 -33.37
C ARG A 335 -3.54 -0.39 -33.87
N THR A 336 -4.19 0.35 -33.00
CA THR A 336 -5.50 0.93 -33.26
C THR A 336 -5.46 2.27 -33.96
N GLU A 337 -4.28 2.82 -34.22
CA GLU A 337 -4.10 4.13 -34.84
C GLU A 337 -3.37 3.97 -36.18
N LEU A 338 -3.79 4.72 -37.21
CA LEU A 338 -3.06 4.74 -38.48
C LEU A 338 -1.64 5.30 -38.30
N SER A 339 -0.71 4.87 -39.15
CA SER A 339 0.71 5.26 -39.02
C SER A 339 0.94 6.78 -39.17
N ASP A 340 0.04 7.49 -39.87
CA ASP A 340 0.07 8.93 -40.09
C ASP A 340 -0.82 9.73 -39.11
N VAL A 341 -1.31 9.08 -38.05
CA VAL A 341 -2.11 9.71 -37.00
C VAL A 341 -1.38 10.92 -36.39
N LYS A 342 -2.16 11.93 -36.02
CA LYS A 342 -1.69 13.07 -35.23
C LYS A 342 -2.50 13.15 -33.94
N CYS A 343 -1.83 12.96 -32.82
CA CYS A 343 -2.46 13.12 -31.52
C CYS A 343 -2.62 14.60 -31.18
N PRO A 344 -3.78 15.02 -30.63
CA PRO A 344 -4.12 16.44 -30.48
C PRO A 344 -3.24 17.21 -29.48
N TYR A 345 -2.55 16.51 -28.58
CA TYR A 345 -1.69 17.08 -27.56
C TYR A 345 -0.19 16.88 -27.82
N GLU A 346 0.19 16.46 -29.02
CA GLU A 346 1.60 16.39 -29.41
C GLU A 346 2.28 17.75 -29.18
N GLY A 347 3.41 17.72 -28.47
CA GLY A 347 4.18 18.89 -28.08
C GLY A 347 3.86 19.46 -26.69
N ASN A 348 2.82 18.97 -26.01
CA ASN A 348 2.45 19.46 -24.67
C ASN A 348 3.38 18.94 -23.57
N ASP A 349 3.65 17.63 -23.57
CA ASP A 349 4.55 16.94 -22.64
C ASP A 349 5.11 15.67 -23.29
N ALA A 350 6.19 15.10 -22.73
CA ALA A 350 6.75 13.83 -23.17
C ALA A 350 5.71 12.69 -23.28
N TYR A 351 4.74 12.62 -22.37
CA TYR A 351 3.66 11.61 -22.39
C TYR A 351 2.77 11.67 -23.65
N TYR A 352 2.55 12.86 -24.22
CA TYR A 352 1.72 13.04 -25.41
C TYR A 352 2.50 12.99 -26.72
N ASN A 353 3.82 12.90 -26.64
CA ASN A 353 4.68 12.79 -27.81
C ASN A 353 4.82 11.33 -28.26
N LYS A 354 5.32 11.15 -29.48
CA LYS A 354 5.70 9.83 -29.96
C LYS A 354 6.76 9.24 -29.03
N PRO A 355 6.60 7.98 -28.57
CA PRO A 355 7.60 7.33 -27.75
C PRO A 355 8.90 7.12 -28.54
N ASP A 356 10.01 7.00 -27.82
CA ASP A 356 11.29 6.62 -28.42
C ASP A 356 11.18 5.23 -29.07
N GLY A 357 11.50 5.13 -30.37
CA GLY A 357 11.33 3.93 -31.20
C GLY A 357 10.07 3.91 -32.08
N TRP A 358 9.22 4.94 -32.05
CA TRP A 358 7.98 5.00 -32.85
C TRP A 358 8.20 5.01 -34.37
N ASP A 359 9.19 5.76 -34.84
CA ASP A 359 9.36 6.04 -36.29
C ASP A 359 9.85 4.83 -37.10
N ASP A 360 10.30 3.76 -36.45
CA ASP A 360 10.75 2.55 -37.13
C ASP A 360 9.57 1.65 -37.56
N ASP A 361 8.32 1.97 -37.16
CA ASP A 361 7.14 1.08 -37.19
C ASP A 361 6.36 1.11 -38.52
N VAL A 362 5.80 -0.04 -38.90
CA VAL A 362 4.77 -0.16 -39.94
C VAL A 362 3.52 -0.84 -39.36
N ASN A 363 2.37 -0.15 -39.34
CA ASN A 363 1.16 -0.70 -38.71
C ASN A 363 0.41 -1.69 -39.61
N TYR A 364 0.83 -2.96 -39.60
CA TYR A 364 0.13 -4.05 -40.28
C TYR A 364 -0.79 -4.86 -39.35
N LEU A 365 -1.72 -5.61 -39.95
CA LEU A 365 -2.40 -6.70 -39.27
C LEU A 365 -1.50 -7.94 -39.28
N TYR A 366 -0.93 -8.25 -38.12
CA TYR A 366 -0.02 -9.37 -37.90
C TYR A 366 -0.76 -10.64 -37.46
N TYR A 367 -0.15 -11.80 -37.70
CA TYR A 367 -0.68 -13.07 -37.19
C TYR A 367 0.40 -14.11 -36.91
N ALA A 368 0.03 -15.05 -36.05
CA ALA A 368 0.69 -16.34 -35.94
C ALA A 368 -0.35 -17.46 -35.73
N ILE A 369 -0.15 -18.59 -36.42
CA ILE A 369 -1.07 -19.73 -36.46
C ILE A 369 -0.26 -21.02 -36.36
N ILE A 370 -0.66 -21.90 -35.46
CA ILE A 370 -0.10 -23.24 -35.31
C ILE A 370 -1.08 -24.22 -35.94
N LEU A 371 -0.67 -24.82 -37.06
CA LEU A 371 -1.41 -25.89 -37.72
C LEU A 371 -0.92 -27.23 -37.15
N ASN A 372 -1.84 -28.04 -36.64
CA ASN A 372 -1.52 -29.35 -36.09
C ASN A 372 -0.78 -30.22 -37.13
N PRO A 373 0.41 -30.78 -36.83
CA PRO A 373 1.21 -31.52 -37.80
C PRO A 373 0.57 -32.79 -38.37
N SER A 374 -0.50 -33.29 -37.77
CA SER A 374 -1.28 -34.41 -38.31
C SER A 374 -2.11 -34.05 -39.55
N TYR A 375 -2.24 -32.75 -39.88
CA TYR A 375 -2.95 -32.26 -41.04
C TYR A 375 -1.99 -31.95 -42.20
N GLY A 376 -2.45 -32.22 -43.43
CA GLY A 376 -1.66 -31.99 -44.65
C GLY A 376 -1.68 -30.54 -45.14
N SER A 377 -1.02 -30.30 -46.28
CA SER A 377 -1.02 -29.01 -46.98
C SER A 377 -2.41 -28.64 -47.52
N GLY A 378 -2.63 -27.34 -47.76
CA GLY A 378 -3.82 -26.83 -48.46
C GLY A 378 -4.66 -25.85 -47.64
N TYR A 379 -4.39 -25.76 -46.33
CA TYR A 379 -4.91 -24.69 -45.50
C TYR A 379 -4.31 -23.35 -45.92
N LYS A 380 -5.11 -22.29 -45.85
CA LYS A 380 -4.71 -20.94 -46.24
C LYS A 380 -5.23 -19.92 -45.25
N VAL A 381 -4.40 -18.96 -44.90
CA VAL A 381 -4.81 -17.77 -44.15
C VAL A 381 -5.06 -16.63 -45.13
N THR A 382 -6.15 -15.90 -44.93
CA THR A 382 -6.46 -14.66 -45.64
C THR A 382 -6.52 -13.54 -44.61
N VAL A 383 -5.64 -12.56 -44.77
CA VAL A 383 -5.52 -11.36 -43.92
C VAL A 383 -6.22 -10.21 -44.65
N SER A 384 -7.19 -9.58 -43.98
CA SER A 384 -7.89 -8.40 -44.50
C SER A 384 -7.00 -7.15 -44.39
N GLY A 385 -7.12 -6.25 -45.37
CA GLY A 385 -6.37 -5.00 -45.49
C GLY A 385 -6.81 -4.22 -46.73
N SER A 386 -6.03 -3.23 -47.17
CA SER A 386 -6.30 -2.51 -48.43
C SER A 386 -6.34 -3.44 -49.66
N THR A 387 -5.58 -4.54 -49.60
CA THR A 387 -5.68 -5.69 -50.50
C THR A 387 -5.65 -6.96 -49.65
N GLU A 388 -6.55 -7.91 -49.93
CA GLU A 388 -6.52 -9.21 -49.24
C GLU A 388 -5.20 -9.93 -49.55
N HIS A 389 -4.48 -10.31 -48.51
CA HIS A 389 -3.30 -11.16 -48.62
C HIS A 389 -3.66 -12.59 -48.29
N THR A 390 -3.33 -13.56 -49.15
CA THR A 390 -3.53 -14.98 -48.87
C THR A 390 -2.21 -15.74 -48.90
N ALA A 391 -1.93 -16.46 -47.82
CA ALA A 391 -0.72 -17.28 -47.67
C ALA A 391 -1.08 -18.74 -47.35
N PRO A 392 -0.28 -19.72 -47.82
CA PRO A 392 -0.44 -21.11 -47.40
C PRO A 392 -0.01 -21.30 -45.95
N LEU A 393 -0.69 -22.19 -45.24
CA LEU A 393 -0.26 -22.67 -43.91
C LEU A 393 0.43 -24.03 -44.04
N ASN A 394 1.58 -24.16 -43.38
CA ASN A 394 2.33 -25.40 -43.25
C ASN A 394 2.13 -26.00 -41.85
N PRO A 395 2.34 -27.32 -41.67
CA PRO A 395 2.44 -27.94 -40.35
C PRO A 395 3.36 -27.17 -39.39
N GLY A 396 2.93 -27.01 -38.13
CA GLY A 396 3.64 -26.24 -37.12
C GLY A 396 3.25 -24.76 -37.10
N ILE A 397 4.13 -23.93 -36.55
CA ILE A 397 3.94 -22.48 -36.46
C ILE A 397 4.12 -21.79 -37.81
N ASN A 398 3.21 -20.88 -38.12
CA ASN A 398 3.21 -19.98 -39.27
C ASN A 398 3.01 -18.56 -38.74
N TYR A 399 3.56 -17.58 -39.42
CA TYR A 399 3.39 -16.17 -39.07
C TYR A 399 3.46 -15.29 -40.31
N GLY A 400 2.91 -14.10 -40.24
CA GLY A 400 2.94 -13.14 -41.34
C GLY A 400 2.13 -11.88 -41.04
N TYR A 401 1.92 -11.09 -42.09
CA TYR A 401 1.19 -9.83 -42.02
C TYR A 401 0.42 -9.58 -43.33
N GLY A 402 -0.46 -8.57 -43.34
CA GLY A 402 -1.24 -8.16 -44.52
C GLY A 402 -0.41 -7.56 -45.66
N ALA A 403 -1.00 -7.40 -46.84
CA ALA A 403 -0.33 -6.79 -48.02
C ALA A 403 -0.27 -5.25 -47.99
N GLY A 404 -0.60 -4.64 -46.85
CA GLY A 404 -0.67 -3.20 -46.64
C GLY A 404 -1.11 -2.88 -45.21
N GLU A 405 -1.00 -1.61 -44.83
CA GLU A 405 -1.35 -1.10 -43.49
C GLU A 405 -2.82 -1.37 -43.16
N VAL A 406 -3.10 -1.49 -41.87
CA VAL A 406 -4.47 -1.57 -41.37
C VAL A 406 -5.28 -0.37 -41.86
N GLN A 407 -6.57 -0.59 -42.06
CA GLN A 407 -7.51 0.44 -42.50
C GLN A 407 -8.49 0.73 -41.37
N THR A 408 -9.12 1.91 -41.40
CA THR A 408 -10.13 2.28 -40.41
C THR A 408 -11.23 1.23 -40.28
N GLY A 409 -11.69 0.99 -39.05
CA GLY A 409 -12.72 0.00 -38.72
C GLY A 409 -12.16 -1.37 -38.34
N ALA A 410 -12.97 -2.40 -38.59
CA ALA A 410 -12.75 -3.75 -38.10
C ALA A 410 -11.66 -4.49 -38.87
N GLN A 411 -10.75 -5.13 -38.13
CA GLN A 411 -9.73 -6.01 -38.70
C GLN A 411 -10.21 -7.45 -38.74
N ARG A 412 -9.74 -8.23 -39.71
CA ARG A 412 -10.11 -9.64 -39.86
C ARG A 412 -9.02 -10.50 -40.45
N ILE A 413 -8.89 -11.71 -39.88
CA ILE A 413 -8.15 -12.82 -40.46
C ILE A 413 -9.09 -14.01 -40.58
N THR A 414 -9.02 -14.76 -41.67
CA THR A 414 -9.76 -16.02 -41.85
C THR A 414 -8.82 -17.14 -42.25
N VAL A 415 -9.12 -18.36 -41.80
CA VAL A 415 -8.41 -19.57 -42.24
C VAL A 415 -9.36 -20.46 -43.00
N LYS A 416 -8.96 -20.84 -44.22
CA LYS A 416 -9.67 -21.77 -45.08
C LYS A 416 -9.06 -23.15 -45.01
N ASP A 417 -9.92 -24.17 -45.00
CA ASP A 417 -9.53 -25.56 -45.16
C ASP A 417 -9.17 -25.88 -46.64
N PRO A 418 -8.63 -27.09 -46.93
CA PRO A 418 -8.33 -27.49 -48.31
C PRO A 418 -9.55 -27.55 -49.24
N SER A 419 -10.77 -27.58 -48.71
CA SER A 419 -12.02 -27.55 -49.48
C SER A 419 -12.46 -26.11 -49.83
N GLY A 420 -11.79 -25.09 -49.28
CA GLY A 420 -12.07 -23.68 -49.47
C GLY A 420 -13.04 -23.08 -48.45
N ASN A 421 -13.47 -23.84 -47.45
CA ASN A 421 -14.38 -23.35 -46.41
C ASN A 421 -13.62 -22.57 -45.34
N VAL A 422 -14.14 -21.42 -44.91
CA VAL A 422 -13.61 -20.70 -43.74
C VAL A 422 -13.97 -21.48 -42.48
N ILE A 423 -12.94 -21.92 -41.76
CA ILE A 423 -13.08 -22.74 -40.55
C ILE A 423 -12.73 -21.98 -39.27
N TYR A 424 -11.95 -20.91 -39.38
CA TYR A 424 -11.60 -20.03 -38.27
C TYR A 424 -11.56 -18.57 -38.71
N THR A 425 -11.87 -17.67 -37.78
CA THR A 425 -11.81 -16.22 -37.93
C THR A 425 -11.22 -15.57 -36.67
N ALA A 426 -10.34 -14.59 -36.85
CA ALA A 426 -9.94 -13.64 -35.80
C ALA A 426 -10.46 -12.25 -36.21
N THR A 427 -11.32 -11.67 -35.38
CA THR A 427 -11.93 -10.35 -35.53
C THR A 427 -12.50 -9.92 -34.16
N GLY A 428 -12.80 -8.64 -33.97
CA GLY A 428 -13.16 -8.05 -32.68
C GLY A 428 -12.21 -6.93 -32.29
N GLY A 429 -12.04 -6.73 -30.98
CA GLY A 429 -11.19 -5.67 -30.43
C GLY A 429 -11.70 -4.27 -30.74
N MET A 430 -10.88 -3.26 -30.50
CA MET A 430 -11.17 -1.87 -30.82
C MET A 430 -10.99 -1.58 -32.31
N CYS A 431 -11.87 -0.77 -32.89
CA CYS A 431 -11.75 -0.37 -34.29
C CYS A 431 -10.46 0.43 -34.53
N VAL A 432 -9.82 0.22 -35.67
CA VAL A 432 -8.74 1.11 -36.11
C VAL A 432 -9.33 2.48 -36.42
N SER A 433 -8.71 3.53 -35.90
CA SER A 433 -9.13 4.92 -36.00
C SER A 433 -8.19 5.71 -36.91
N ASP A 434 -8.74 6.62 -37.71
CA ASP A 434 -7.99 7.68 -38.42
C ASP A 434 -7.70 8.90 -37.54
N GLY A 435 -8.19 8.89 -36.29
CA GLY A 435 -7.79 9.80 -35.22
C GLY A 435 -6.93 9.11 -34.15
N CYS A 436 -6.62 9.86 -33.09
CA CYS A 436 -5.88 9.39 -31.92
C CYS A 436 -6.86 9.21 -30.74
N PRO A 437 -7.60 8.10 -30.67
CA PRO A 437 -8.69 7.94 -29.72
C PRO A 437 -8.18 7.98 -28.28
N ASN A 438 -7.02 7.40 -27.99
CA ASN A 438 -6.43 7.44 -26.64
C ASN A 438 -5.68 8.75 -26.33
N TYR A 439 -5.66 9.70 -27.28
CA TYR A 439 -4.96 10.98 -27.17
C TYR A 439 -3.43 10.92 -27.00
N ILE A 440 -2.89 9.71 -26.95
CA ILE A 440 -1.48 9.37 -26.90
C ILE A 440 -1.15 8.51 -28.11
N TYR A 441 0.12 8.53 -28.52
CA TYR A 441 0.64 7.61 -29.53
C TYR A 441 0.72 6.19 -28.96
N ASN A 442 -0.38 5.44 -29.08
CA ASN A 442 -0.52 4.17 -28.40
C ASN A 442 0.19 3.04 -29.16
N GLY A 443 1.28 2.56 -28.59
CA GLY A 443 2.07 1.44 -29.10
C GLY A 443 1.54 0.06 -28.70
N ASN A 444 0.54 -0.01 -27.81
CA ASN A 444 -0.02 -1.30 -27.40
C ASN A 444 -0.88 -1.92 -28.52
N TYR A 445 -0.94 -3.26 -28.55
CA TYR A 445 -1.70 -4.00 -29.54
C TYR A 445 -3.07 -4.43 -29.03
N GLN A 446 -4.03 -4.47 -29.95
CA GLN A 446 -5.21 -5.32 -29.81
C GLN A 446 -4.82 -6.75 -30.18
N VAL A 447 -5.01 -7.72 -29.28
CA VAL A 447 -4.64 -9.13 -29.52
C VAL A 447 -5.89 -10.01 -29.64
N LEU A 448 -6.19 -10.43 -30.86
CA LEU A 448 -7.38 -11.18 -31.19
C LEU A 448 -7.11 -12.69 -31.23
N SER A 449 -7.86 -13.45 -30.45
CA SER A 449 -7.89 -14.91 -30.53
C SER A 449 -8.49 -15.40 -31.86
N LEU A 450 -7.88 -16.41 -32.46
CA LEU A 450 -8.45 -17.13 -33.59
C LEU A 450 -9.54 -18.11 -33.13
N LYS A 451 -10.79 -17.86 -33.51
CA LYS A 451 -11.97 -18.63 -33.07
C LYS A 451 -12.58 -19.44 -34.21
N LYS A 452 -13.23 -20.56 -33.89
CA LYS A 452 -13.91 -21.43 -34.88
C LYS A 452 -15.08 -20.69 -35.54
N GLY A 453 -15.25 -20.92 -36.84
CA GLY A 453 -16.35 -20.40 -37.64
C GLY A 453 -15.94 -19.28 -38.59
N ASN A 454 -16.91 -18.83 -39.38
CA ASN A 454 -16.78 -17.70 -40.29
C ASN A 454 -17.59 -16.53 -39.72
N VAL A 455 -16.89 -15.50 -39.26
CA VAL A 455 -17.51 -14.32 -38.65
C VAL A 455 -17.23 -13.10 -39.54
N ASP A 456 -18.24 -12.25 -39.68
CA ASP A 456 -18.07 -10.96 -40.35
C ASP A 456 -17.14 -10.05 -39.53
N PRO A 457 -16.39 -9.15 -40.19
CA PRO A 457 -15.50 -8.24 -39.49
C PRO A 457 -16.30 -7.36 -38.51
N ILE A 458 -15.98 -7.45 -37.23
CA ILE A 458 -16.58 -6.66 -36.15
C ILE A 458 -15.49 -5.99 -35.31
N CYS A 459 -15.81 -4.85 -34.72
CA CYS A 459 -14.97 -4.18 -33.74
C CYS A 459 -15.85 -3.31 -32.84
N ASN A 460 -15.37 -3.05 -31.63
CA ASN A 460 -15.94 -2.11 -30.70
C ASN A 460 -15.55 -0.69 -31.13
N GLN A 461 -16.55 0.18 -31.22
CA GLN A 461 -16.28 1.61 -31.42
C GLN A 461 -15.57 2.14 -30.18
N TRP A 462 -14.70 3.12 -30.39
CA TRP A 462 -14.09 3.85 -29.29
C TRP A 462 -15.21 4.47 -28.44
N PRO A 463 -15.21 4.25 -27.11
CA PRO A 463 -16.09 5.02 -26.25
C PRO A 463 -15.79 6.51 -26.48
N GLY A 464 -16.81 7.36 -26.38
CA GLY A 464 -16.57 8.81 -26.34
C GLY A 464 -15.76 9.08 -25.09
N MET A 465 -14.44 9.21 -25.24
CA MET A 465 -13.56 9.51 -24.11
C MET A 465 -13.77 10.98 -23.76
N ASP A 466 -14.40 11.19 -22.61
CA ASP A 466 -14.61 12.52 -22.04
C ASP A 466 -13.32 12.96 -21.33
N HIS A 467 -12.78 14.09 -21.79
CA HIS A 467 -11.57 14.70 -21.23
C HIS A 467 -11.82 15.61 -20.02
N SER A 468 -13.06 15.75 -19.55
CA SER A 468 -13.33 16.45 -18.28
C SER A 468 -12.63 15.78 -17.08
N ALA A 469 -12.20 14.52 -17.22
CA ALA A 469 -11.53 13.69 -16.21
C ALA A 469 -9.99 13.63 -16.30
N CYS A 470 -9.31 14.58 -16.97
CA CYS A 470 -7.84 14.60 -17.06
C CYS A 470 -7.23 15.93 -16.62
N GLY A 471 -7.22 16.19 -15.31
CA GLY A 471 -6.21 17.05 -14.68
C GLY A 471 -4.93 16.24 -14.43
N TYR A 472 -3.77 16.90 -14.39
CA TYR A 472 -2.47 16.25 -14.20
C TYR A 472 -2.49 15.21 -13.06
N GLY A 473 -2.39 13.92 -13.41
CA GLY A 473 -2.02 12.85 -12.49
C GLY A 473 -3.09 11.87 -12.01
N THR A 474 -4.38 12.01 -12.33
CA THR A 474 -5.38 10.95 -12.01
C THR A 474 -6.44 10.75 -13.11
N CYS A 475 -6.57 9.54 -13.65
CA CYS A 475 -7.61 9.10 -14.59
C CYS A 475 -8.17 7.78 -14.08
N HIS A 476 -9.39 7.84 -13.55
CA HIS A 476 -10.22 6.66 -13.39
C HIS A 476 -10.92 6.41 -14.73
N ALA A 477 -10.85 5.17 -15.23
CA ALA A 477 -11.91 4.71 -16.11
C ALA A 477 -13.19 4.61 -15.30
N SER A 478 -14.25 5.18 -15.86
CA SER A 478 -15.62 5.12 -15.35
C SER A 478 -16.13 3.68 -15.42
N GLY A 479 -15.72 2.91 -14.42
CA GLY A 479 -16.09 1.53 -14.19
C GLY A 479 -17.11 1.37 -13.08
N ASP A 480 -18.10 2.26 -12.93
CA ASP A 480 -19.48 1.87 -12.63
C ASP A 480 -20.50 2.99 -12.97
N GLY A 481 -21.63 2.59 -13.55
CA GLY A 481 -22.89 2.88 -12.86
C GLY A 481 -23.63 4.21 -13.03
N SER A 482 -23.42 5.10 -14.00
CA SER A 482 -24.49 6.08 -14.32
C SER A 482 -24.47 6.66 -15.73
N ASN A 483 -25.66 6.68 -16.36
CA ASN A 483 -25.92 7.36 -17.62
C ASN A 483 -25.78 8.87 -17.43
N ASN A 484 -24.70 9.50 -17.89
CA ASN A 484 -24.66 10.94 -18.15
C ASN A 484 -23.98 11.17 -19.51
N ALA A 485 -24.50 12.13 -20.29
CA ALA A 485 -24.19 12.30 -21.71
C ALA A 485 -22.87 13.05 -21.93
N ALA A 486 -22.28 12.89 -23.12
CA ALA A 486 -21.03 13.53 -23.50
C ALA A 486 -21.07 15.06 -23.40
N GLY A 487 -20.12 15.65 -22.64
CA GLY A 487 -19.87 17.10 -22.57
C GLY A 487 -20.14 17.78 -21.22
N ASP A 488 -20.36 17.03 -20.14
CA ASP A 488 -20.63 17.61 -18.82
C ASP A 488 -19.33 17.69 -17.99
N ASP A 489 -18.85 18.90 -17.72
CA ASP A 489 -17.89 19.20 -16.64
C ASP A 489 -18.65 19.86 -15.47
N PHE A 490 -17.95 20.15 -14.36
CA PHE A 490 -18.58 20.83 -13.21
C PHE A 490 -19.26 22.16 -13.57
N THR A 491 -18.86 22.81 -14.69
CA THR A 491 -19.42 24.08 -15.16
C THR A 491 -20.76 23.94 -15.90
N HIS A 492 -21.12 22.73 -16.34
CA HIS A 492 -22.37 22.45 -17.04
C HIS A 492 -23.46 21.86 -16.13
N VAL A 493 -23.11 21.51 -14.89
CA VAL A 493 -24.06 21.03 -13.88
C VAL A 493 -24.82 22.18 -13.25
N THR A 494 -26.14 22.02 -13.13
CA THR A 494 -27.01 23.01 -12.48
C THR A 494 -27.56 22.49 -11.15
N CYS A 495 -28.06 23.38 -10.30
CA CYS A 495 -28.68 23.03 -9.03
C CYS A 495 -29.96 22.17 -9.14
N THR A 496 -30.42 21.88 -10.36
CA THR A 496 -31.51 20.94 -10.61
C THR A 496 -31.04 19.48 -10.76
N ASN A 497 -29.73 19.24 -10.73
CA ASN A 497 -29.15 17.90 -10.82
C ASN A 497 -29.70 16.99 -9.70
N PRO A 498 -30.01 15.71 -9.99
CA PRO A 498 -30.47 14.76 -8.99
C PRO A 498 -29.55 14.60 -7.77
N GLY A 499 -28.23 14.68 -7.93
CA GLY A 499 -27.27 14.65 -6.82
C GLY A 499 -27.43 15.83 -5.84
N VAL A 500 -27.94 16.97 -6.33
CA VAL A 500 -28.26 18.15 -5.51
C VAL A 500 -29.65 18.05 -4.91
N THR A 501 -30.65 17.65 -5.71
CA THR A 501 -32.08 17.74 -5.34
C THR A 501 -32.61 16.52 -4.60
N ASP A 502 -31.96 15.36 -4.72
CA ASP A 502 -32.35 14.11 -4.07
C ASP A 502 -31.37 13.74 -2.94
N ALA A 503 -31.64 14.26 -1.75
CA ALA A 503 -30.87 13.98 -0.54
C ALA A 503 -30.96 12.51 -0.05
N SER A 504 -31.79 11.66 -0.67
CA SER A 504 -31.86 10.23 -0.32
C SER A 504 -30.77 9.38 -0.95
N LYS A 505 -30.04 9.94 -1.93
CA LYS A 505 -28.90 9.28 -2.57
C LYS A 505 -27.69 9.24 -1.64
N ASP A 506 -26.85 8.22 -1.82
CA ASP A 506 -25.61 8.10 -1.06
C ASP A 506 -24.66 9.26 -1.40
N ALA A 507 -23.77 9.58 -0.45
CA ALA A 507 -22.92 10.77 -0.54
C ALA A 507 -21.96 10.72 -1.73
N LYS A 508 -21.43 9.52 -2.07
CA LYS A 508 -20.55 9.34 -3.24
C LYS A 508 -21.29 9.63 -4.53
N PHE A 509 -22.47 9.03 -4.73
CA PHE A 509 -23.30 9.34 -5.90
C PHE A 509 -23.56 10.84 -6.03
N ARG A 510 -23.90 11.51 -4.92
CA ARG A 510 -24.20 12.95 -4.94
C ARG A 510 -22.96 13.77 -5.30
N TRP A 511 -21.81 13.43 -4.72
CA TRP A 511 -20.52 14.07 -4.97
C TRP A 511 -20.08 13.95 -6.44
N ASP A 512 -20.14 12.72 -6.96
CA ASP A 512 -19.75 12.41 -8.34
C ASP A 512 -20.72 13.04 -9.36
N SER A 513 -22.02 13.08 -9.06
CA SER A 513 -23.06 13.65 -9.93
C SER A 513 -22.91 15.14 -10.21
N VAL A 514 -22.12 15.85 -9.40
CA VAL A 514 -21.85 17.29 -9.56
C VAL A 514 -20.40 17.61 -9.89
N PHE A 515 -19.58 16.58 -10.17
CA PHE A 515 -18.15 16.71 -10.44
C PHE A 515 -17.41 17.53 -9.37
N ALA A 516 -17.70 17.25 -8.09
CA ALA A 516 -17.13 18.00 -6.97
C ALA A 516 -15.60 17.92 -6.92
N ASP A 517 -14.99 16.79 -7.30
CA ASP A 517 -13.52 16.67 -7.41
C ASP A 517 -12.92 17.61 -8.46
N GLN A 518 -13.60 17.78 -9.61
CA GLN A 518 -13.14 18.72 -10.65
C GLN A 518 -13.25 20.16 -10.16
N ALA A 519 -14.35 20.52 -9.50
CA ALA A 519 -14.53 21.84 -8.92
C ALA A 519 -13.46 22.12 -7.83
N TRP A 520 -13.19 21.15 -6.96
CA TRP A 520 -12.11 21.26 -5.97
C TRP A 520 -10.75 21.51 -6.61
N THR A 521 -10.36 20.64 -7.55
CA THR A 521 -9.06 20.70 -8.22
C THR A 521 -8.88 22.03 -8.94
N TRP A 522 -9.89 22.48 -9.70
CA TRP A 522 -9.84 23.78 -10.36
C TRP A 522 -9.69 24.92 -9.37
N GLY A 523 -10.45 24.93 -8.27
CA GLY A 523 -10.36 25.97 -7.24
C GLY A 523 -8.99 26.04 -6.57
N VAL A 524 -8.40 24.88 -6.26
CA VAL A 524 -7.05 24.78 -5.69
C VAL A 524 -5.99 25.21 -6.70
N ASP A 525 -6.12 24.86 -7.98
CA ASP A 525 -5.20 25.30 -9.03
C ASP A 525 -5.21 26.83 -9.21
N GLN A 526 -6.40 27.44 -9.18
CA GLN A 526 -6.52 28.90 -9.23
C GLN A 526 -5.88 29.56 -8.00
N TRP A 527 -6.05 28.98 -6.81
CA TRP A 527 -5.36 29.43 -5.60
C TRP A 527 -3.85 29.32 -5.72
N ASN A 528 -3.33 28.16 -6.15
CA ASN A 528 -1.89 27.93 -6.30
C ASN A 528 -1.24 28.85 -7.35
N ALA A 529 -1.97 29.18 -8.42
CA ALA A 529 -1.51 30.09 -9.45
C ALA A 529 -1.34 31.54 -8.95
N ASN A 530 -2.15 31.96 -7.97
CA ASN A 530 -2.09 33.28 -7.39
C ASN A 530 -2.56 33.26 -5.92
N PRO A 531 -1.70 32.83 -4.98
CA PRO A 531 -2.08 32.72 -3.57
C PRO A 531 -2.24 34.11 -2.96
N PHE A 532 -3.20 34.23 -2.03
CA PHE A 532 -3.59 35.49 -1.37
C PHE A 532 -4.07 36.63 -2.29
N PRO A 533 -4.91 36.35 -3.31
CA PRO A 533 -5.36 37.38 -4.22
C PRO A 533 -6.27 38.37 -3.46
N GLY A 534 -5.92 39.65 -3.49
CA GLY A 534 -6.69 40.69 -2.80
C GLY A 534 -6.66 40.61 -1.27
N GLY A 535 -5.79 39.77 -0.69
CA GLY A 535 -5.68 39.57 0.76
C GLY A 535 -6.66 38.54 1.34
N LEU A 536 -7.38 37.80 0.50
CA LEU A 536 -8.25 36.71 0.93
C LEU A 536 -7.42 35.48 1.31
N ASN A 537 -7.84 34.75 2.35
CA ASN A 537 -7.27 33.45 2.66
C ASN A 537 -7.77 32.36 1.68
N PHE A 538 -7.32 31.12 1.88
CA PHE A 538 -7.62 30.02 0.95
C PHE A 538 -9.13 29.77 0.78
N THR A 539 -9.88 29.61 1.88
CA THR A 539 -11.30 29.24 1.79
C THR A 539 -12.17 30.40 1.34
N GLU A 540 -11.80 31.63 1.72
CA GLU A 540 -12.44 32.85 1.20
C GLU A 540 -12.23 32.96 -0.30
N GLN A 541 -10.99 32.74 -0.77
CA GLN A 541 -10.68 32.78 -2.19
C GLN A 541 -11.35 31.63 -2.95
N PHE A 542 -11.38 30.43 -2.37
CA PHE A 542 -12.07 29.28 -2.96
C PHE A 542 -13.55 29.59 -3.16
N SER A 543 -14.24 30.14 -2.15
CA SER A 543 -15.62 30.61 -2.28
C SER A 543 -15.76 31.69 -3.36
N ASN A 544 -14.88 32.70 -3.33
CA ASN A 544 -14.89 33.82 -4.27
C ASN A 544 -14.73 33.39 -5.74
N LEU A 545 -13.87 32.40 -6.02
CA LEU A 545 -13.67 31.85 -7.37
C LEU A 545 -14.95 31.29 -8.00
N PHE A 546 -15.87 30.81 -7.16
CA PHE A 546 -17.16 30.29 -7.57
C PHE A 546 -18.31 31.27 -7.38
N HIS A 547 -18.02 32.56 -7.16
CA HIS A 547 -19.02 33.58 -6.79
C HIS A 547 -19.88 33.16 -5.59
N GLY A 548 -19.27 32.43 -4.66
CA GLY A 548 -19.87 31.99 -3.41
C GLY A 548 -20.03 33.12 -2.40
N PRO A 549 -20.58 32.81 -1.22
CA PRO A 549 -20.68 33.77 -0.11
C PRO A 549 -19.33 34.37 0.28
N GLU A 550 -19.34 35.66 0.64
CA GLU A 550 -18.16 36.38 1.14
C GLU A 550 -17.87 35.98 2.60
N GLY A 551 -16.58 36.00 2.99
CA GLY A 551 -16.13 35.81 4.37
C GLY A 551 -16.11 34.37 4.88
N ILE A 552 -16.15 33.37 4.00
CA ILE A 552 -16.00 31.94 4.36
C ILE A 552 -14.53 31.67 4.77
N ASP A 553 -14.16 32.13 5.95
CA ASP A 553 -12.85 31.91 6.57
C ASP A 553 -12.90 30.68 7.47
N CYS A 554 -12.69 29.49 6.91
CA CYS A 554 -12.66 28.28 7.71
C CYS A 554 -11.35 28.10 8.48
N GLY A 555 -10.32 28.93 8.25
CA GLY A 555 -9.07 28.87 9.01
C GLY A 555 -9.17 29.52 10.39
N THR A 556 -10.07 30.49 10.56
CA THR A 556 -10.22 31.23 11.82
C THR A 556 -11.33 30.65 12.69
N ILE A 557 -11.01 30.12 13.87
CA ILE A 557 -12.04 29.73 14.85
C ILE A 557 -12.51 30.98 15.62
N GLU A 558 -13.75 31.39 15.40
CA GLU A 558 -14.38 32.45 16.17
C GLU A 558 -15.91 32.31 16.21
N ASN A 559 -16.54 33.00 17.17
CA ASN A 559 -17.99 33.08 17.24
C ASN A 559 -18.55 33.83 16.03
N ASP A 560 -19.67 33.33 15.49
CA ASP A 560 -20.35 33.91 14.33
C ASP A 560 -19.49 33.96 13.05
N ASN A 561 -18.44 33.13 12.94
CA ASN A 561 -17.66 32.99 11.70
C ASN A 561 -18.60 32.56 10.56
N PRO A 562 -18.61 33.23 9.40
CA PRO A 562 -19.46 32.82 8.27
C PRO A 562 -19.23 31.37 7.83
N CYS A 563 -18.01 30.85 7.91
CA CYS A 563 -17.76 29.42 7.75
C CYS A 563 -18.45 28.64 8.88
N GLY A 564 -19.44 27.81 8.54
CA GLY A 564 -20.18 26.99 9.50
C GLY A 564 -21.37 27.67 10.21
N SER A 565 -21.58 28.98 10.00
CA SER A 565 -22.76 29.70 10.53
C SER A 565 -24.02 29.56 9.66
N ASN A 566 -23.86 29.39 8.34
CA ASN A 566 -24.97 29.15 7.43
C ASN A 566 -24.60 28.05 6.43
N VAL A 567 -25.53 27.15 6.16
CA VAL A 567 -25.36 26.16 5.09
C VAL A 567 -25.40 26.88 3.76
N VAL A 568 -24.27 26.95 3.06
CA VAL A 568 -24.20 27.47 1.68
C VAL A 568 -25.20 26.70 0.82
N GLN A 569 -26.10 27.38 0.12
CA GLN A 569 -27.05 26.74 -0.79
C GLN A 569 -26.44 26.60 -2.17
N CYS A 570 -26.95 25.65 -2.96
CA CYS A 570 -26.45 25.47 -4.32
C CYS A 570 -26.57 26.74 -5.18
N ASN A 571 -27.62 27.55 -5.00
CA ASN A 571 -27.81 28.80 -5.74
C ASN A 571 -26.93 29.96 -5.24
N ASP A 572 -26.20 29.77 -4.15
CA ASP A 572 -25.27 30.76 -3.62
C ASP A 572 -23.90 30.70 -4.31
N VAL A 573 -23.65 29.68 -5.14
CA VAL A 573 -22.42 29.49 -5.92
C VAL A 573 -22.75 29.32 -7.40
N THR A 574 -21.74 29.48 -8.26
CA THR A 574 -21.87 29.35 -9.72
C THR A 574 -22.11 27.89 -10.13
N TYR A 575 -21.49 26.94 -9.43
CA TYR A 575 -21.50 25.52 -9.80
C TYR A 575 -21.73 24.61 -8.58
N PRO A 576 -22.57 23.56 -8.69
CA PRO A 576 -22.90 22.72 -7.55
C PRO A 576 -21.73 21.95 -6.94
N GLY A 577 -20.68 21.64 -7.72
CA GLY A 577 -19.46 21.02 -7.18
C GLY A 577 -18.76 21.88 -6.13
N ALA A 578 -18.75 23.20 -6.31
CA ALA A 578 -18.21 24.13 -5.32
C ALA A 578 -19.09 24.20 -4.06
N TYR A 579 -20.41 24.13 -4.22
CA TYR A 579 -21.34 24.04 -3.10
C TYR A 579 -21.02 22.82 -2.21
N PHE A 580 -20.71 21.68 -2.80
CA PHE A 580 -20.37 20.45 -2.09
C PHE A 580 -19.02 20.55 -1.37
N ALA A 581 -18.00 21.09 -2.05
CA ALA A 581 -16.68 21.31 -1.47
C ALA A 581 -16.73 22.29 -0.28
N ILE A 582 -17.41 23.43 -0.43
CA ILE A 582 -17.52 24.44 0.64
C ILE A 582 -18.25 23.87 1.85
N ASN A 583 -19.39 23.19 1.65
CA ASN A 583 -20.11 22.56 2.75
C ASN A 583 -19.29 21.46 3.45
N SER A 584 -18.42 20.75 2.72
CA SER A 584 -17.54 19.75 3.30
C SER A 584 -16.45 20.39 4.18
N MET A 585 -15.88 21.52 3.74
CA MET A 585 -14.97 22.32 4.57
C MET A 585 -15.66 22.90 5.81
N GLU A 586 -16.90 23.39 5.66
CA GLU A 586 -17.71 23.86 6.80
C GLU A 586 -18.01 22.74 7.79
N SER A 587 -18.24 21.51 7.31
CA SER A 587 -18.46 20.34 8.16
C SER A 587 -17.23 20.06 9.04
N ILE A 588 -16.03 20.09 8.45
CA ILE A 588 -14.75 19.96 9.18
C ILE A 588 -14.60 21.10 10.19
N TYR A 589 -14.79 22.35 9.77
CA TYR A 589 -14.72 23.53 10.64
C TYR A 589 -15.65 23.40 11.85
N ARG A 590 -16.91 22.96 11.64
CA ARG A 590 -17.89 22.79 12.73
C ARG A 590 -17.43 21.76 13.77
N VAL A 591 -16.76 20.68 13.35
CA VAL A 591 -16.20 19.70 14.30
C VAL A 591 -15.16 20.38 15.20
N HIS A 592 -14.23 21.15 14.62
CA HIS A 592 -13.21 21.88 15.37
C HIS A 592 -13.81 22.97 16.27
N PHE A 593 -14.74 23.77 15.75
CA PHE A 593 -15.40 24.84 16.49
C PHE A 593 -16.17 24.28 17.69
N ASN A 594 -16.94 23.21 17.51
CA ASN A 594 -17.70 22.58 18.59
C ASN A 594 -16.78 22.06 19.69
N PHE A 595 -15.62 21.54 19.34
CA PHE A 595 -14.63 21.07 20.31
C PHE A 595 -13.95 22.22 21.05
N TRP A 596 -13.59 23.28 20.34
CA TRP A 596 -13.06 24.50 20.94
C TRP A 596 -14.05 25.18 21.91
N ASP A 597 -15.32 25.31 21.52
CA ASP A 597 -16.39 25.86 22.37
C ASP A 597 -16.68 24.96 23.58
N ALA A 598 -16.66 23.64 23.39
CA ALA A 598 -16.85 22.70 24.50
C ALA A 598 -15.70 22.77 25.52
N LEU A 599 -14.45 22.93 25.07
CA LEU A 599 -13.32 23.17 25.96
C LEU A 599 -13.51 24.45 26.78
N ASP A 600 -14.05 25.52 26.19
CA ASP A 600 -14.29 26.80 26.87
C ASP A 600 -15.30 26.64 28.01
N ARG A 601 -16.40 25.93 27.72
CA ARG A 601 -17.46 25.65 28.71
C ARG A 601 -16.99 24.71 29.80
N ALA A 602 -16.19 23.70 29.45
CA ALA A 602 -15.69 22.67 30.36
C ALA A 602 -14.55 23.14 31.26
N GLN A 603 -13.88 24.24 30.90
CA GLN A 603 -12.67 24.76 31.57
C GLN A 603 -12.84 24.86 33.10
N ASN A 604 -13.98 25.37 33.59
CA ASN A 604 -14.20 25.54 35.03
C ASN A 604 -14.37 24.21 35.77
N ASP A 605 -15.08 23.26 35.17
CA ASP A 605 -15.33 21.95 35.77
C ASP A 605 -14.06 21.10 35.77
N ILE A 606 -13.29 21.13 34.68
CA ILE A 606 -11.98 20.47 34.61
C ILE A 606 -11.03 21.07 35.65
N ASN A 607 -10.98 22.40 35.77
CA ASN A 607 -10.14 23.07 36.77
C ASN A 607 -10.55 22.71 38.22
N ALA A 608 -11.84 22.57 38.48
CA ALA A 608 -12.34 22.12 39.78
C ALA A 608 -11.87 20.70 40.09
N GLN A 609 -12.04 19.77 39.15
CA GLN A 609 -11.60 18.37 39.30
C GLN A 609 -10.07 18.24 39.40
N VAL A 610 -9.30 19.05 38.65
CA VAL A 610 -7.84 19.17 38.80
C VAL A 610 -7.47 19.58 40.23
N GLY A 611 -8.23 20.49 40.84
CA GLY A 611 -8.08 20.86 42.25
C GLY A 611 -8.35 19.70 43.22
N GLU A 612 -9.25 18.79 42.87
CA GLU A 612 -9.61 17.61 43.66
C GLU A 612 -8.57 16.47 43.57
N VAL A 613 -7.78 16.39 42.49
CA VAL A 613 -6.79 15.31 42.28
C VAL A 613 -5.88 15.12 43.49
N SER A 614 -5.37 16.22 44.05
CA SER A 614 -4.46 16.17 45.21
C SER A 614 -5.13 15.67 46.49
N SER A 615 -6.41 16.01 46.71
CA SER A 615 -7.16 15.58 47.89
C SER A 615 -7.73 14.17 47.77
N THR A 616 -8.06 13.73 46.55
CA THR A 616 -8.71 12.44 46.27
C THR A 616 -7.68 11.34 46.08
N PHE A 617 -6.64 11.57 45.28
CA PHE A 617 -5.64 10.55 44.92
C PHE A 617 -4.35 10.69 45.71
N ALA A 618 -3.61 11.79 45.53
CA ALA A 618 -2.44 12.10 46.35
C ALA A 618 -1.85 13.49 46.01
N PRO A 619 -1.24 14.19 46.99
CA PRO A 619 -0.51 15.42 46.72
C PRO A 619 0.81 15.16 45.98
N ILE A 620 0.94 15.69 44.77
CA ILE A 620 2.14 15.60 43.93
C ILE A 620 3.26 16.50 44.47
N LYS A 621 4.49 15.97 44.52
CA LYS A 621 5.68 16.73 44.88
C LYS A 621 6.14 17.61 43.72
N SER A 622 6.04 18.94 43.88
CA SER A 622 6.32 19.91 42.81
C SER A 622 7.71 19.86 42.20
N SER A 623 8.75 19.46 42.96
CA SER A 623 10.10 19.29 42.42
C SER A 623 10.22 18.18 41.38
N ASP A 624 9.28 17.24 41.39
CA ASP A 624 9.33 16.02 40.58
C ASP A 624 8.41 16.13 39.35
N PHE A 625 7.59 17.20 39.26
CA PHE A 625 6.77 17.53 38.11
C PHE A 625 7.51 18.51 37.18
N SER A 626 8.31 17.97 36.25
CA SER A 626 9.15 18.76 35.35
C SER A 626 8.39 19.45 34.21
N VAL A 627 8.96 20.51 33.64
CA VAL A 627 8.43 21.17 32.42
C VAL A 627 8.33 20.18 31.25
N LYS A 628 9.30 19.27 31.11
CA LYS A 628 9.27 18.24 30.06
C LYS A 628 8.06 17.31 30.23
N LEU A 629 7.82 16.82 31.45
CA LEU A 629 6.66 15.98 31.74
C LEU A 629 5.34 16.72 31.44
N LEU A 630 5.26 18.02 31.73
CA LEU A 630 4.10 18.84 31.38
C LEU A 630 3.89 18.94 29.86
N LEU A 631 4.95 19.13 29.07
CA LEU A 631 4.86 19.16 27.60
C LEU A 631 4.45 17.81 27.01
N ASP A 632 4.93 16.71 27.61
CA ASP A 632 4.55 15.36 27.20
C ASP A 632 3.06 15.09 27.50
N ILE A 633 2.55 15.52 28.68
CA ILE A 633 1.12 15.45 29.04
C ILE A 633 0.24 16.28 28.09
N ILE A 634 0.70 17.48 27.72
CA ILE A 634 -0.05 18.35 26.81
C ILE A 634 -0.22 17.65 25.45
N GLY A 635 0.87 17.18 24.83
CA GLY A 635 0.81 16.57 23.50
C GLY A 635 0.08 15.22 23.48
N LEU A 636 0.32 14.37 24.46
CA LEU A 636 -0.36 13.08 24.56
C LEU A 636 -1.84 13.25 24.89
N GLY A 637 -2.17 14.07 25.88
CA GLY A 637 -3.55 14.30 26.30
C GLY A 637 -4.38 14.99 25.22
N PHE A 638 -3.79 15.88 24.43
CA PHE A 638 -4.46 16.44 23.24
C PHE A 638 -4.86 15.35 22.25
N SER A 639 -3.93 14.44 21.94
CA SER A 639 -4.17 13.31 21.04
C SER A 639 -5.28 12.40 21.56
N LEU A 640 -5.22 12.05 22.85
CA LEU A 640 -6.21 11.22 23.55
C LEU A 640 -7.60 11.89 23.61
N ALA A 641 -7.68 13.22 23.56
CA ALA A 641 -8.95 13.95 23.54
C ALA A 641 -9.53 14.10 22.13
N VAL A 642 -8.68 14.37 21.13
CA VAL A 642 -9.09 14.66 19.75
C VAL A 642 -9.41 13.39 18.95
N SER A 643 -8.71 12.26 19.19
CA SER A 643 -9.01 11.01 18.49
C SER A 643 -10.44 10.48 18.75
N PRO A 644 -10.94 10.42 20.00
CA PRO A 644 -12.33 10.04 20.28
C PRO A 644 -13.35 11.02 19.72
N MET A 645 -13.02 12.33 19.69
CA MET A 645 -13.85 13.35 19.05
C MET A 645 -14.04 13.01 17.57
N TRP A 646 -12.97 12.84 16.79
CA TRP A 646 -13.09 12.50 15.37
C TRP A 646 -13.80 11.18 15.13
N ASN A 647 -13.48 10.15 15.92
CA ASN A 647 -14.17 8.86 15.83
C ASN A 647 -15.68 9.01 16.07
N SER A 648 -16.10 9.84 17.03
CA SER A 648 -17.51 10.12 17.31
C SER A 648 -18.17 10.96 16.22
N ALA A 649 -17.50 12.02 15.74
CA ALA A 649 -18.01 12.88 14.66
C ALA A 649 -18.28 12.05 13.40
N LEU A 650 -17.29 11.28 12.96
CA LEU A 650 -17.35 10.54 11.71
C LEU A 650 -18.38 9.40 11.78
N LYS A 651 -18.44 8.64 12.89
CA LYS A 651 -19.52 7.66 13.11
C LYS A 651 -20.92 8.29 13.08
N GLY A 652 -21.03 9.58 13.39
CA GLY A 652 -22.27 10.35 13.31
C GLY A 652 -22.70 10.65 11.87
N MET A 653 -21.77 10.71 10.92
CA MET A 653 -22.01 11.14 9.54
C MET A 653 -22.60 10.02 8.66
N PRO A 654 -23.49 10.35 7.71
CA PRO A 654 -24.14 9.34 6.86
C PRO A 654 -23.18 8.49 6.03
N TYR A 655 -22.10 9.07 5.49
CA TYR A 655 -21.12 8.32 4.70
C TYR A 655 -20.50 7.16 5.50
N PHE A 656 -19.96 7.43 6.68
CA PHE A 656 -19.30 6.41 7.50
C PHE A 656 -20.29 5.42 8.16
N LYS A 657 -21.56 5.81 8.34
CA LYS A 657 -22.63 4.87 8.73
C LYS A 657 -22.90 3.85 7.64
N ALA A 658 -22.87 4.27 6.37
CA ALA A 658 -23.03 3.39 5.22
C ALA A 658 -21.75 2.58 4.92
N ASN A 659 -20.58 3.14 5.29
CA ASN A 659 -19.26 2.59 5.00
C ASN A 659 -18.43 2.36 6.29
N PRO A 660 -18.81 1.45 7.20
CA PRO A 660 -18.13 1.31 8.49
C PRO A 660 -16.66 0.87 8.40
N ASN A 661 -16.25 0.24 7.29
CA ASN A 661 -14.89 -0.24 7.08
C ASN A 661 -13.93 0.86 6.59
N THR A 662 -14.42 2.04 6.18
CA THR A 662 -13.57 3.17 5.76
C THR A 662 -13.06 4.00 6.94
N LEU A 663 -13.46 3.68 8.18
CA LEU A 663 -12.88 4.30 9.38
C LEU A 663 -11.38 3.98 9.55
N ALA A 664 -10.86 2.95 8.89
CA ALA A 664 -9.42 2.67 8.85
C ALA A 664 -8.67 3.70 7.98
N THR A 665 -9.21 4.08 6.81
CA THR A 665 -8.61 5.05 5.87
C THR A 665 -8.76 6.49 6.35
N VAL A 666 -9.66 6.76 7.30
CA VAL A 666 -9.77 8.07 7.99
C VAL A 666 -8.49 8.45 8.73
N LYS A 667 -7.75 7.47 9.25
CA LYS A 667 -6.48 7.71 9.95
C LYS A 667 -5.47 8.44 9.07
N ASP A 668 -5.54 8.25 7.76
CA ASP A 668 -4.61 8.82 6.78
C ASP A 668 -4.70 10.35 6.70
N TRP A 669 -5.81 10.97 7.12
CA TRP A 669 -5.93 12.43 7.18
C TRP A 669 -6.07 12.99 8.59
N VAL A 670 -6.65 12.23 9.54
CA VAL A 670 -6.75 12.66 10.95
C VAL A 670 -5.39 12.60 11.66
N ASN A 671 -4.62 11.52 11.48
CA ASN A 671 -3.36 11.35 12.21
C ASN A 671 -2.30 12.40 11.82
N PRO A 672 -2.06 12.70 10.53
CA PRO A 672 -1.10 13.75 10.15
C PRO A 672 -1.50 15.13 10.69
N MET A 673 -2.79 15.45 10.65
CA MET A 673 -3.33 16.73 11.15
C MET A 673 -3.04 16.91 12.65
N VAL A 674 -3.36 15.90 13.47
CA VAL A 674 -3.13 15.93 14.92
C VAL A 674 -1.64 15.92 15.27
N THR A 675 -0.83 15.18 14.51
CA THR A 675 0.63 15.10 14.73
C THR A 675 1.32 16.44 14.48
N ASN A 676 0.92 17.13 13.40
CA ASN A 676 1.49 18.42 13.04
C ASN A 676 1.14 19.51 14.06
N SER A 677 -0.09 19.53 14.59
CA SER A 677 -0.48 20.51 15.62
C SER A 677 0.30 20.35 16.92
N ILE A 678 0.53 19.11 17.36
CA ILE A 678 1.34 18.80 18.56
C ILE A 678 2.78 19.29 18.39
N THR A 679 3.36 19.09 17.20
CA THR A 679 4.74 19.49 16.91
C THR A 679 4.89 21.02 17.03
N ILE A 680 3.98 21.77 16.42
CA ILE A 680 3.95 23.24 16.45
C ILE A 680 3.78 23.75 17.89
N ALA A 681 2.86 23.14 18.65
CA ALA A 681 2.58 23.55 20.01
C ALA A 681 3.75 23.27 20.96
N LYS A 682 4.36 22.09 20.89
CA LYS A 682 5.56 21.74 21.66
C LYS A 682 6.69 22.72 21.37
N ASP A 683 6.90 23.12 20.12
CA ASP A 683 7.96 24.08 19.77
C ASP A 683 7.66 25.48 20.29
N THR A 684 6.40 25.92 20.24
CA THR A 684 5.97 27.21 20.78
C THR A 684 6.11 27.27 22.31
N LEU A 685 5.72 26.21 23.02
CA LEU A 685 5.71 26.16 24.48
C LEU A 685 7.10 25.97 25.09
N LYS A 686 8.06 25.37 24.36
CA LYS A 686 9.47 25.27 24.81
C LYS A 686 10.10 26.65 25.05
N ASP A 687 9.66 27.66 24.28
CA ASP A 687 10.17 29.02 24.34
C ASP A 687 9.37 29.93 25.30
N ASP A 688 8.26 29.45 25.88
CA ASP A 688 7.41 30.23 26.77
C ASP A 688 7.98 30.31 28.21
N SER A 689 8.60 31.45 28.51
CA SER A 689 9.11 31.77 29.83
C SER A 689 8.05 31.79 30.94
N ALA A 690 6.77 32.04 30.63
CA ALA A 690 5.69 32.11 31.62
C ALA A 690 5.32 30.74 32.18
N LEU A 691 5.23 29.72 31.30
CA LEU A 691 5.01 28.33 31.72
C LEU A 691 6.18 27.82 32.57
N SER A 692 7.39 28.28 32.30
CA SER A 692 8.60 27.91 33.07
C SER A 692 8.70 28.61 34.44
N ALA A 693 8.13 29.80 34.61
CA ALA A 693 8.25 30.65 35.80
C ALA A 693 7.23 30.35 36.92
N GLU A 694 6.15 29.63 36.62
CA GLU A 694 5.10 29.30 37.60
C GLU A 694 5.49 28.12 38.51
N ASN A 695 5.43 28.30 39.84
CA ASN A 695 5.85 27.26 40.80
C ASN A 695 4.70 26.38 41.31
N SER A 696 3.45 26.68 40.94
CA SER A 696 2.27 25.94 41.37
C SER A 696 1.87 24.92 40.32
N ILE A 697 1.84 23.63 40.69
CA ILE A 697 1.31 22.54 39.86
C ILE A 697 -0.14 22.86 39.43
N SER A 698 -0.97 23.39 40.34
CA SER A 698 -2.36 23.75 40.02
C SER A 698 -2.45 24.83 38.94
N THR A 699 -1.56 25.84 38.95
CA THR A 699 -1.55 26.87 37.90
C THR A 699 -1.14 26.29 36.55
N ARG A 700 -0.15 25.37 36.54
CA ARG A 700 0.30 24.68 35.33
C ARG A 700 -0.76 23.76 34.74
N LEU A 701 -1.47 23.00 35.58
CA LEU A 701 -2.54 22.10 35.14
C LEU A 701 -3.79 22.86 34.65
N ASN A 702 -4.11 24.01 35.26
CA ASN A 702 -5.21 24.87 34.79
C ASN A 702 -4.94 25.47 33.40
N ALA A 703 -3.67 25.60 32.99
CA ALA A 703 -3.30 26.11 31.67
C ALA A 703 -3.46 25.09 30.54
N ILE A 704 -3.53 23.78 30.85
CA ILE A 704 -3.58 22.71 29.83
C ILE A 704 -4.79 22.86 28.92
N VAL A 705 -5.97 23.11 29.48
CA VAL A 705 -7.20 23.26 28.68
C VAL A 705 -7.12 24.48 27.76
N THR A 706 -6.56 25.60 28.23
CA THR A 706 -6.33 26.80 27.41
C THR A 706 -5.32 26.53 26.30
N ILE A 707 -4.29 25.72 26.57
CA ILE A 707 -3.32 25.29 25.57
C ILE A 707 -4.00 24.41 24.52
N TRP A 708 -4.79 23.42 24.93
CA TRP A 708 -5.53 22.56 23.99
C TRP A 708 -6.52 23.35 23.14
N GLN A 709 -7.17 24.39 23.69
CA GLN A 709 -7.98 25.32 22.87
C GLN A 709 -7.13 26.00 21.80
N ALA A 710 -5.95 26.52 22.16
CA ALA A 710 -5.03 27.13 21.20
C ALA A 710 -4.50 26.13 20.17
N GLU A 711 -4.29 24.87 20.56
CA GLU A 711 -3.89 23.79 19.64
C GLU A 711 -4.98 23.49 18.61
N ILE A 712 -6.26 23.52 18.99
CA ILE A 712 -7.37 23.37 18.03
C ILE A 712 -7.42 24.53 17.05
N VAL A 713 -7.22 25.75 17.53
CA VAL A 713 -7.12 26.95 16.67
C VAL A 713 -5.98 26.78 15.68
N SER A 714 -4.79 26.39 16.15
CA SER A 714 -3.62 26.18 15.29
C SER A 714 -3.81 25.02 14.31
N MET A 715 -4.37 23.90 14.75
CA MET A 715 -4.67 22.74 13.90
C MET A 715 -5.63 23.13 12.77
N ASN A 716 -6.67 23.90 13.08
CA ASN A 716 -7.65 24.37 12.11
C ASN A 716 -7.03 25.38 11.13
N GLU A 717 -6.24 26.34 11.63
CA GLU A 717 -5.51 27.31 10.80
C GLU A 717 -4.58 26.59 9.81
N GLN A 718 -3.82 25.60 10.27
CA GLN A 718 -2.91 24.83 9.42
C GLN A 718 -3.67 24.03 8.36
N LEU A 719 -4.76 23.36 8.74
CA LEU A 719 -5.55 22.57 7.79
C LEU A 719 -6.08 23.44 6.64
N PHE A 720 -6.48 24.68 6.91
CA PHE A 720 -7.05 25.59 5.92
C PHE A 720 -6.07 26.65 5.38
N ASN A 721 -4.76 26.48 5.60
CA ASN A 721 -3.76 27.47 5.18
C ASN A 721 -3.55 27.55 3.65
N GLY A 722 -4.12 26.62 2.88
CA GLY A 722 -4.02 26.56 1.42
C GLY A 722 -2.66 26.11 0.88
N SER A 723 -1.75 25.62 1.71
CA SER A 723 -0.53 24.97 1.24
C SER A 723 -0.87 23.65 0.55
N LYS A 724 -0.03 23.23 -0.42
CA LYS A 724 -0.27 22.02 -1.21
C LYS A 724 -0.53 20.78 -0.35
N GLU A 725 0.30 20.56 0.67
CA GLU A 725 0.16 19.43 1.59
C GLU A 725 -1.21 19.43 2.29
N ASN A 726 -1.66 20.58 2.78
CA ASN A 726 -2.93 20.70 3.49
C ASN A 726 -4.14 20.69 2.53
N THR A 727 -4.02 21.17 1.29
CA THR A 727 -5.07 21.02 0.28
C THR A 727 -5.22 19.58 -0.18
N ASP A 728 -4.14 18.81 -0.26
CA ASP A 728 -4.17 17.37 -0.57
C ASP A 728 -4.81 16.59 0.61
N LEU A 729 -4.48 16.98 1.85
CA LEU A 729 -5.08 16.43 3.06
C LEU A 729 -6.58 16.71 3.14
N LEU A 730 -7.00 17.96 2.89
CA LEU A 730 -8.40 18.36 2.81
C LEU A 730 -9.14 17.60 1.70
N PHE A 731 -8.51 17.43 0.54
CA PHE A 731 -9.11 16.66 -0.56
C PHE A 731 -9.39 15.22 -0.14
N THR A 732 -8.43 14.57 0.52
CA THR A 732 -8.58 13.22 1.08
C THR A 732 -9.74 13.14 2.08
N ALA A 733 -9.93 14.19 2.90
CA ALA A 733 -11.00 14.26 3.88
C ALA A 733 -12.39 14.44 3.24
N ILE A 734 -12.52 15.18 2.14
CA ILE A 734 -13.82 15.56 1.56
C ILE A 734 -14.27 14.71 0.36
N THR A 735 -13.34 14.06 -0.34
CA THR A 735 -13.63 13.27 -1.56
C THR A 735 -14.66 12.16 -1.28
N ASP A 736 -15.34 11.69 -2.32
CA ASP A 736 -16.53 10.82 -2.25
C ASP A 736 -17.70 11.39 -1.41
N GLY A 737 -17.66 12.70 -1.09
CA GLY A 737 -18.65 13.34 -0.23
C GLY A 737 -18.58 12.86 1.22
N GLN A 738 -17.42 12.40 1.68
CA GLN A 738 -17.19 11.94 3.06
C GLN A 738 -17.69 12.93 4.12
N MET A 739 -17.52 14.23 3.86
CA MET A 739 -17.86 15.33 4.77
C MET A 739 -19.05 16.18 4.31
N LEU A 740 -19.81 15.74 3.29
CA LEU A 740 -20.82 16.54 2.58
C LEU A 740 -21.97 17.04 3.47
N GLU A 741 -22.34 16.30 4.51
CA GLU A 741 -23.54 16.56 5.29
C GLU A 741 -23.25 17.51 6.46
N THR A 742 -23.64 18.78 6.31
CA THR A 742 -23.48 19.84 7.32
C THR A 742 -24.49 19.76 8.48
N LYS A 743 -25.54 18.92 8.37
CA LYS A 743 -26.52 18.66 9.42
C LYS A 743 -26.40 17.24 9.98
N HIS A 744 -25.25 16.92 10.54
CA HIS A 744 -25.08 15.75 11.40
C HIS A 744 -25.38 16.10 12.86
N GLN A 745 -25.65 15.10 13.69
CA GLN A 745 -25.79 15.32 15.13
C GLN A 745 -24.41 15.72 15.65
N ASP A 746 -24.25 17.00 15.99
CA ASP A 746 -23.04 17.50 16.63
C ASP A 746 -22.75 16.66 17.88
N ILE A 747 -21.46 16.42 18.14
CA ILE A 747 -21.05 15.79 19.39
C ILE A 747 -21.51 16.72 20.52
N GLY A 748 -22.27 16.19 21.47
CA GLY A 748 -22.74 16.97 22.61
C GLY A 748 -21.56 17.51 23.42
N VAL A 749 -21.68 18.75 23.90
CA VAL A 749 -20.66 19.41 24.73
C VAL A 749 -20.23 18.53 25.91
N ASP A 750 -21.19 17.85 26.56
CA ASP A 750 -20.93 16.95 27.69
C ASP A 750 -20.01 15.77 27.29
N ALA A 751 -20.17 15.22 26.09
CA ALA A 751 -19.35 14.11 25.60
C ALA A 751 -17.92 14.58 25.27
N ILE A 752 -17.79 15.77 24.67
CA ILE A 752 -16.47 16.38 24.42
C ILE A 752 -15.76 16.65 25.75
N GLN A 753 -16.45 17.24 26.72
CA GLN A 753 -15.94 17.47 28.07
C GLN A 753 -15.48 16.16 28.73
N ALA A 754 -16.24 15.08 28.57
CA ALA A 754 -15.86 13.76 29.07
C ALA A 754 -14.57 13.23 28.40
N PHE A 755 -14.43 13.36 27.07
CA PHE A 755 -13.21 12.94 26.35
C PHE A 755 -11.96 13.68 26.85
N VAL A 756 -12.06 15.00 26.98
CA VAL A 756 -10.98 15.87 27.46
C VAL A 756 -10.61 15.54 28.91
N SER A 757 -11.62 15.40 29.76
CA SER A 757 -11.42 15.05 31.17
C SER A 757 -10.76 13.66 31.29
N LYS A 758 -11.25 12.67 30.54
CA LYS A 758 -10.73 11.30 30.59
C LYS A 758 -9.28 11.23 30.12
N ALA A 759 -8.93 11.92 29.03
CA ALA A 759 -7.57 12.03 28.53
C ALA A 759 -6.63 12.58 29.62
N LEU A 760 -7.00 13.72 30.21
CA LEU A 760 -6.20 14.36 31.25
C LEU A 760 -6.02 13.47 32.48
N PHE A 761 -7.11 12.89 33.01
CA PHE A 761 -7.05 12.12 34.26
C PHE A 761 -6.44 10.73 34.08
N ALA A 762 -6.50 10.14 32.89
CA ALA A 762 -5.80 8.89 32.59
C ALA A 762 -4.29 9.00 32.82
N GLU A 763 -3.73 10.20 32.61
CA GLU A 763 -2.32 10.50 32.83
C GLU A 763 -2.06 11.01 34.26
N LEU A 764 -2.88 11.96 34.74
CA LEU A 764 -2.66 12.61 36.03
C LEU A 764 -2.88 11.68 37.23
N VAL A 765 -3.83 10.75 37.19
CA VAL A 765 -4.12 9.86 38.32
C VAL A 765 -2.94 8.92 38.62
N PRO A 766 -2.39 8.17 37.64
CA PRO A 766 -1.16 7.41 37.84
C PRO A 766 0.01 8.26 38.35
N LEU A 767 0.22 9.44 37.75
CA LEU A 767 1.28 10.36 38.16
C LEU A 767 1.10 10.87 39.59
N ALA A 768 -0.15 11.12 40.02
CA ALA A 768 -0.45 11.54 41.39
C ALA A 768 0.00 10.49 42.41
N TRP A 769 -0.19 9.20 42.11
CA TRP A 769 0.29 8.13 42.98
C TRP A 769 1.81 7.97 42.94
N GLN A 770 2.43 8.06 41.75
CA GLN A 770 3.87 7.85 41.57
C GLN A 770 4.74 8.97 42.15
N LEU A 771 4.29 10.21 41.98
CA LEU A 771 5.00 11.42 42.39
C LEU A 771 4.47 11.97 43.72
N SER A 772 3.72 11.17 44.46
CA SER A 772 3.14 11.58 45.74
C SER A 772 4.24 11.96 46.74
N SER A 773 3.97 12.99 47.54
CA SER A 773 4.79 13.29 48.72
C SER A 773 4.69 12.21 49.81
N SER A 774 3.68 11.34 49.74
CA SER A 774 3.54 10.15 50.58
C SER A 774 4.06 8.92 49.82
N GLU A 775 4.70 8.00 50.52
CA GLU A 775 5.21 6.77 49.89
C GLU A 775 4.06 5.81 49.58
N LEU A 776 3.60 5.79 48.32
CA LEU A 776 2.47 4.97 47.89
C LEU A 776 2.87 3.68 47.16
N GLY A 777 4.03 3.65 46.49
CA GLY A 777 4.50 2.51 45.71
C GLY A 777 3.43 1.85 44.82
N PRO A 778 2.76 2.59 43.91
CA PRO A 778 1.68 2.06 43.09
C PRO A 778 2.20 0.99 42.12
N VAL A 779 1.45 -0.09 41.97
CA VAL A 779 1.83 -1.22 41.12
C VAL A 779 0.61 -1.97 40.60
N VAL A 780 0.71 -2.50 39.38
CA VAL A 780 -0.22 -3.49 38.85
C VAL A 780 0.38 -4.87 39.09
N ILE A 781 -0.23 -5.63 39.98
CA ILE A 781 0.21 -6.99 40.31
C ILE A 781 -0.30 -7.96 39.27
N ASP A 782 0.63 -8.61 38.58
CA ASP A 782 0.37 -9.84 37.86
C ASP A 782 0.11 -10.96 38.88
N SER A 783 -1.15 -11.40 38.96
CA SER A 783 -1.56 -12.45 39.90
C SER A 783 -1.11 -13.85 39.48
N GLU A 784 -0.75 -14.03 38.20
CA GLU A 784 -0.54 -15.33 37.55
C GLU A 784 -1.81 -16.22 37.50
N GLN A 785 -2.98 -15.69 37.86
CA GLN A 785 -4.25 -16.41 37.91
C GLN A 785 -5.17 -16.03 36.75
N GLY A 786 -6.06 -16.95 36.34
CA GLY A 786 -7.14 -16.66 35.42
C GLY A 786 -8.27 -15.87 36.08
N CYS A 787 -9.06 -15.12 35.30
CA CYS A 787 -10.08 -14.21 35.87
C CYS A 787 -11.21 -14.89 36.67
N GLY A 788 -11.42 -16.19 36.49
CA GLY A 788 -12.39 -16.99 37.25
C GLY A 788 -11.79 -17.78 38.41
N ASP A 789 -10.47 -17.71 38.59
CA ASP A 789 -9.78 -18.45 39.64
C ASP A 789 -10.06 -17.84 41.02
N LYS A 790 -9.98 -18.67 42.05
CA LYS A 790 -10.09 -18.18 43.43
C LYS A 790 -8.86 -17.31 43.74
N PRO A 791 -9.02 -16.07 44.23
CA PRO A 791 -7.89 -15.20 44.55
C PRO A 791 -6.92 -15.86 45.56
N ASP A 792 -5.64 -15.95 45.21
CA ASP A 792 -4.57 -16.57 46.01
C ASP A 792 -3.22 -15.86 45.85
N VAL A 793 -3.25 -14.53 45.90
CA VAL A 793 -2.07 -13.68 45.89
C VAL A 793 -1.55 -13.46 47.32
N LYS A 794 -0.26 -13.73 47.55
CA LYS A 794 0.36 -13.48 48.86
C LYS A 794 0.34 -12.00 49.21
N HIS A 795 0.23 -11.69 50.49
CA HIS A 795 0.20 -10.32 51.02
C HIS A 795 -0.98 -9.46 50.52
N MET A 796 -2.05 -10.09 50.01
CA MET A 796 -3.32 -9.43 49.68
C MET A 796 -4.41 -9.72 50.72
N SER A 797 -5.20 -8.70 51.07
CA SER A 797 -6.37 -8.85 51.95
C SER A 797 -7.63 -9.16 51.14
N SER A 798 -8.65 -9.74 51.80
CA SER A 798 -9.97 -9.98 51.18
C SER A 798 -10.63 -8.70 50.66
N LYS A 799 -10.41 -7.57 51.34
CA LYS A 799 -10.88 -6.26 50.89
C LYS A 799 -10.15 -5.81 49.62
N SER A 800 -8.82 -5.98 49.59
CA SER A 800 -7.99 -5.60 48.43
C SER A 800 -8.41 -6.35 47.17
N TYR A 801 -8.74 -7.65 47.27
CA TYR A 801 -9.22 -8.42 46.11
C TYR A 801 -10.48 -7.86 45.47
N GLY A 802 -11.45 -7.42 46.27
CA GLY A 802 -12.74 -6.94 45.77
C GLY A 802 -12.66 -5.56 45.11
N SER A 803 -11.79 -4.67 45.60
CA SER A 803 -11.71 -3.29 45.10
C SER A 803 -10.72 -3.12 43.95
N SER A 804 -9.62 -3.89 43.91
CA SER A 804 -8.49 -3.65 42.98
C SER A 804 -8.41 -4.59 41.76
N GLY A 805 -9.20 -5.66 41.71
CA GLY A 805 -9.09 -6.69 40.68
C GLY A 805 -9.64 -6.24 39.32
N VAL A 806 -8.87 -6.49 38.26
CA VAL A 806 -9.24 -6.25 36.86
C VAL A 806 -8.83 -7.46 36.01
N CYS A 807 -9.71 -7.87 35.11
CA CYS A 807 -9.45 -8.95 34.16
C CYS A 807 -8.95 -8.36 32.84
N VAL A 808 -7.74 -8.75 32.41
CA VAL A 808 -7.15 -8.36 31.13
C VAL A 808 -6.71 -9.63 30.40
N ASP A 809 -7.19 -9.85 29.17
CA ASP A 809 -6.86 -11.02 28.34
C ASP A 809 -6.95 -12.37 29.09
N SER A 810 -8.07 -12.57 29.79
CA SER A 810 -8.35 -13.78 30.61
C SER A 810 -7.44 -13.97 31.83
N LYS A 811 -6.58 -13.00 32.15
CA LYS A 811 -5.68 -13.02 33.30
C LYS A 811 -6.05 -11.93 34.30
N MET A 812 -5.96 -12.26 35.59
CA MET A 812 -6.33 -11.36 36.68
C MET A 812 -5.15 -10.50 37.10
N TYR A 813 -5.38 -9.20 37.24
CA TYR A 813 -4.42 -8.22 37.71
C TYR A 813 -5.00 -7.41 38.88
N TYR A 814 -4.16 -6.85 39.74
CA TYR A 814 -4.59 -6.05 40.89
C TYR A 814 -3.85 -4.71 40.98
N LEU A 815 -4.59 -3.60 40.97
CA LEU A 815 -4.04 -2.24 41.14
C LEU A 815 -3.97 -1.83 42.62
N ILE A 816 -2.76 -1.77 43.17
CA ILE A 816 -2.52 -1.67 44.61
C ILE A 816 -1.30 -0.79 44.94
N GLY A 817 -1.12 -0.47 46.23
CA GLY A 817 0.00 0.32 46.75
C GLY A 817 0.85 -0.40 47.81
N CYS A 818 2.16 -0.20 47.75
CA CYS A 818 3.14 -0.66 48.74
C CYS A 818 3.40 0.46 49.78
N THR A 819 2.44 0.68 50.69
CA THR A 819 2.43 1.84 51.60
C THR A 819 2.84 1.51 53.03
N GLY A 820 3.68 2.36 53.63
CA GLY A 820 4.18 2.17 54.99
C GLY A 820 5.23 1.05 55.09
N GLU A 821 5.33 0.42 56.26
CA GLU A 821 6.28 -0.67 56.51
C GLU A 821 5.80 -1.98 55.87
N ALA A 822 6.69 -2.73 55.21
CA ALA A 822 6.34 -4.04 54.65
C ALA A 822 6.17 -5.12 55.73
N ARG A 823 6.82 -4.94 56.89
CA ARG A 823 6.81 -5.88 58.01
C ARG A 823 6.86 -5.13 59.33
N THR A 824 5.93 -5.45 60.23
CA THR A 824 5.94 -4.91 61.59
C THR A 824 6.51 -5.95 62.55
N CYS A 825 7.53 -5.58 63.32
CA CYS A 825 8.09 -6.43 64.37
C CYS A 825 7.71 -5.88 65.74
N ASP A 826 7.12 -6.70 66.61
CA ASP A 826 6.83 -6.30 67.98
C ASP A 826 8.09 -6.40 68.85
N GLU A 827 8.54 -5.27 69.40
CA GLU A 827 9.67 -5.19 70.33
C GLU A 827 9.33 -5.69 71.75
N SER A 828 8.05 -5.98 72.04
CA SER A 828 7.60 -6.44 73.36
C SER A 828 8.08 -7.86 73.72
N HIS A 829 8.59 -8.63 72.75
CA HIS A 829 9.17 -9.95 72.95
C HIS A 829 10.71 -9.88 72.99
N GLY A 830 11.25 -9.61 74.17
CA GLY A 830 12.68 -9.42 74.42
C GLY A 830 13.63 -10.35 73.67
N SER A 831 14.49 -9.75 72.85
CA SER A 831 15.84 -10.16 72.41
C SER A 831 16.11 -11.56 71.82
N PHE A 832 15.16 -12.49 71.69
CA PHE A 832 15.47 -13.81 71.09
C PHE A 832 14.51 -14.34 70.03
N ASN A 833 13.37 -13.69 69.77
CA ASN A 833 12.61 -13.88 68.53
C ASN A 833 11.52 -12.79 68.42
N PRO A 834 11.79 -11.64 67.78
CA PRO A 834 10.72 -10.67 67.52
C PRO A 834 9.69 -11.34 66.60
N GLY A 835 8.44 -11.41 67.04
CA GLY A 835 7.33 -11.88 66.22
C GLY A 835 7.05 -10.85 65.14
N CYS A 836 7.70 -10.99 63.99
CA CYS A 836 7.47 -10.09 62.87
C CYS A 836 6.33 -10.61 61.99
N THR A 837 5.43 -9.71 61.60
CA THR A 837 4.30 -10.01 60.71
C THR A 837 4.41 -9.19 59.44
N ASP A 838 4.27 -9.85 58.29
CA ASP A 838 4.19 -9.18 56.99
C ASP A 838 2.88 -8.40 56.90
N ASN A 839 2.97 -7.14 56.49
CA ASN A 839 1.81 -6.30 56.24
C ASN A 839 1.23 -6.62 54.85
N PHE A 840 -0.06 -6.32 54.67
CA PHE A 840 -0.74 -6.48 53.39
C PHE A 840 -0.52 -5.26 52.49
N PHE A 841 -0.61 -5.47 51.19
CA PHE A 841 -0.73 -4.37 50.23
C PHE A 841 -1.99 -3.54 50.50
N SER A 842 -1.86 -2.23 50.28
CA SER A 842 -2.90 -1.25 50.55
C SER A 842 -3.67 -0.89 49.28
N SER A 843 -4.92 -0.43 49.45
CA SER A 843 -5.63 0.23 48.36
C SER A 843 -4.99 1.59 48.08
N LEU A 844 -4.89 1.97 46.82
CA LEU A 844 -4.50 3.33 46.45
C LEU A 844 -5.63 4.31 46.83
N PRO A 845 -5.30 5.52 47.31
CA PRO A 845 -6.32 6.53 47.59
C PRO A 845 -7.02 6.96 46.28
N GLY A 846 -8.32 7.22 46.36
CA GLY A 846 -9.13 7.63 45.22
C GLY A 846 -9.56 6.49 44.28
N LEU A 847 -9.15 5.24 44.52
CA LEU A 847 -9.45 4.13 43.61
C LEU A 847 -10.95 3.85 43.47
N ASP A 848 -11.73 4.03 44.55
CA ASP A 848 -13.19 3.86 44.54
C ASP A 848 -13.92 5.03 43.84
N ASP A 849 -13.24 6.15 43.60
CA ASP A 849 -13.78 7.33 42.91
C ASP A 849 -13.70 7.19 41.37
N LEU A 850 -12.95 6.21 40.86
CA LEU A 850 -12.87 5.84 39.43
C LEU A 850 -14.09 4.99 39.00
N THR A 851 -15.26 5.59 39.13
CA THR A 851 -16.56 4.92 38.99
C THR A 851 -17.01 4.68 37.54
N GLY A 852 -16.32 5.27 36.56
CA GLY A 852 -16.77 5.31 35.16
C GLY A 852 -17.91 6.30 34.88
N SER A 853 -18.27 7.15 35.85
CA SER A 853 -19.22 8.25 35.64
C SER A 853 -18.57 9.40 34.87
N GLU A 854 -19.19 9.87 33.78
CA GLU A 854 -18.67 10.98 32.96
C GLU A 854 -18.46 12.29 33.75
N THR A 855 -19.22 12.51 34.83
CA THR A 855 -19.07 13.68 35.71
C THR A 855 -17.98 13.51 36.78
N ALA A 856 -17.38 12.32 36.88
CA ALA A 856 -16.30 12.02 37.82
C ALA A 856 -15.04 11.61 37.03
N PHE A 857 -14.09 12.53 36.90
CA PHE A 857 -12.82 12.30 36.19
C PHE A 857 -13.01 11.79 34.75
N GLY A 858 -14.02 12.32 34.04
CA GLY A 858 -14.29 11.99 32.63
C GLY A 858 -14.75 10.56 32.36
N GLY A 859 -15.21 9.82 33.36
CA GLY A 859 -15.56 8.40 33.20
C GLY A 859 -14.32 7.50 33.10
N LEU A 860 -13.20 7.92 33.67
CA LEU A 860 -12.04 7.07 33.87
C LEU A 860 -12.38 5.92 34.84
N THR A 861 -11.93 4.72 34.49
CA THR A 861 -12.13 3.51 35.29
C THR A 861 -10.78 2.93 35.74
N LYS A 862 -10.81 2.09 36.77
CA LYS A 862 -9.62 1.30 37.15
C LYS A 862 -9.22 0.32 36.04
N GLU A 863 -10.18 -0.17 35.27
CA GLU A 863 -9.96 -1.05 34.13
C GLU A 863 -9.12 -0.34 33.05
N ASP A 864 -9.39 0.93 32.76
CA ASP A 864 -8.59 1.73 31.82
C ASP A 864 -7.13 1.82 32.30
N ILE A 865 -6.90 2.10 33.59
CA ILE A 865 -5.55 2.21 34.15
C ILE A 865 -4.80 0.87 34.09
N VAL A 866 -5.46 -0.23 34.48
CA VAL A 866 -4.81 -1.55 34.47
C VAL A 866 -4.55 -2.03 33.05
N ASN A 867 -5.50 -1.88 32.12
CA ASN A 867 -5.29 -2.20 30.71
C ASN A 867 -4.14 -1.38 30.13
N GLY A 868 -4.10 -0.07 30.38
CA GLY A 868 -3.02 0.80 29.92
C GLY A 868 -1.64 0.38 30.44
N ALA A 869 -1.53 0.02 31.72
CA ALA A 869 -0.27 -0.45 32.30
C ALA A 869 0.17 -1.79 31.72
N VAL A 870 -0.76 -2.74 31.55
CA VAL A 870 -0.48 -4.06 30.96
C VAL A 870 -0.08 -3.94 29.49
N ASN A 871 -0.79 -3.12 28.71
CA ASN A 871 -0.45 -2.84 27.32
C ASN A 871 0.92 -2.18 27.19
N SER A 872 1.26 -1.26 28.10
CA SER A 872 2.57 -0.61 28.12
C SER A 872 3.70 -1.59 28.47
N PHE A 873 3.47 -2.46 29.45
CA PHE A 873 4.41 -3.52 29.81
C PHE A 873 4.63 -4.50 28.65
N ALA A 874 3.55 -4.94 28.00
CA ALA A 874 3.61 -5.84 26.84
C ALA A 874 4.30 -5.18 25.64
N GLY A 875 3.93 -3.93 25.32
CA GLY A 875 4.54 -3.14 24.25
C GLY A 875 6.03 -2.88 24.45
N ASN A 876 6.49 -2.85 25.69
CA ASN A 876 7.91 -2.75 26.05
C ASN A 876 8.59 -4.12 26.23
N GLY A 877 8.09 -5.18 25.58
CA GLY A 877 8.71 -6.51 25.60
C GLY A 877 8.60 -7.23 26.95
N ASN A 878 7.53 -6.97 27.71
CA ASN A 878 7.33 -7.46 29.09
C ASN A 878 8.42 -6.97 30.06
N ALA A 879 8.79 -5.69 29.95
CA ALA A 879 9.74 -5.03 30.82
C ALA A 879 9.21 -3.68 31.31
N ASN A 880 9.53 -3.31 32.56
CA ASN A 880 9.24 -1.99 33.11
C ASN A 880 10.23 -0.93 32.62
N GLY A 881 9.85 0.35 32.75
CA GLY A 881 10.72 1.48 32.41
C GLY A 881 10.58 1.98 30.98
N TRP A 882 9.38 1.84 30.38
CA TRP A 882 9.05 2.49 29.11
C TRP A 882 9.02 4.01 29.25
N SER A 883 9.12 4.70 28.12
CA SER A 883 8.87 6.15 28.04
C SER A 883 7.38 6.42 27.84
N MET A 884 6.96 7.62 28.22
CA MET A 884 5.63 8.13 27.88
C MET A 884 5.45 8.12 26.36
N LEU A 885 4.25 7.77 25.89
CA LEU A 885 3.93 7.75 24.47
C LEU A 885 4.08 9.16 23.91
N ASP A 886 4.87 9.29 22.84
CA ASP A 886 4.97 10.54 22.07
C ASP A 886 4.26 10.36 20.72
N PRO A 887 3.03 10.88 20.58
CA PRO A 887 2.26 10.76 19.35
C PRO A 887 2.93 11.46 18.16
N SER A 888 3.84 12.42 18.40
CA SER A 888 4.49 13.21 17.33
C SER A 888 5.81 12.64 16.80
N ASN A 889 6.38 11.61 17.42
CA ASN A 889 7.78 11.19 17.18
C ASN A 889 7.97 9.67 17.05
N THR A 890 6.89 8.90 16.99
CA THR A 890 6.95 7.44 16.85
C THR A 890 6.25 7.01 15.56
N VAL A 891 6.80 5.99 14.89
CA VAL A 891 6.35 5.51 13.56
C VAL A 891 4.87 5.11 13.56
N ASP A 892 4.30 4.75 14.73
CA ASP A 892 2.91 4.33 14.92
C ASP A 892 2.19 5.07 16.08
N GLY A 893 2.71 6.22 16.54
CA GLY A 893 2.25 6.85 17.79
C GLY A 893 0.76 7.21 17.81
N MET A 894 0.32 7.92 16.77
CA MET A 894 -1.10 8.25 16.59
C MET A 894 -1.96 7.03 16.24
N ASP A 895 -1.37 5.98 15.67
CA ASP A 895 -2.10 4.74 15.39
C ASP A 895 -2.45 4.00 16.67
N LEU A 896 -1.50 3.92 17.61
CA LEU A 896 -1.73 3.37 18.95
C LEU A 896 -2.78 4.18 19.72
N VAL A 897 -2.72 5.51 19.66
CA VAL A 897 -3.75 6.39 20.27
C VAL A 897 -5.13 6.11 19.66
N SER A 898 -5.21 6.01 18.34
CA SER A 898 -6.48 5.80 17.64
C SER A 898 -7.07 4.40 17.88
N GLU A 899 -6.23 3.38 18.10
CA GLU A 899 -6.65 2.00 18.34
C GLU A 899 -6.99 1.72 19.81
N TYR A 900 -6.14 2.16 20.74
CA TYR A 900 -6.24 1.81 22.16
C TYR A 900 -6.71 2.95 23.07
N ASN A 901 -6.76 4.19 22.55
CA ASN A 901 -7.12 5.40 23.30
C ASN A 901 -6.33 5.51 24.63
N VAL A 902 -6.97 5.81 25.77
CA VAL A 902 -6.32 5.94 27.08
C VAL A 902 -5.62 4.65 27.58
N THR A 903 -5.84 3.52 26.91
CA THR A 903 -5.17 2.25 27.20
C THR A 903 -3.96 1.97 26.30
N ALA A 904 -3.57 2.93 25.45
CA ALA A 904 -2.44 2.78 24.54
C ALA A 904 -1.11 2.54 25.29
N PRO A 905 -0.23 1.68 24.74
CA PRO A 905 1.11 1.50 25.29
C PRO A 905 1.84 2.84 25.46
N GLY A 906 2.31 3.12 26.66
CA GLY A 906 3.01 4.36 27.02
C GLY A 906 2.13 5.48 27.60
N VAL A 907 0.80 5.30 27.69
CA VAL A 907 -0.09 6.28 28.38
C VAL A 907 0.00 6.14 29.89
N VAL A 908 -0.17 4.91 30.39
CA VAL A 908 -0.15 4.63 31.84
C VAL A 908 1.25 4.17 32.24
N MET A 909 1.89 4.94 33.12
CA MET A 909 3.30 4.73 33.50
C MET A 909 3.48 3.82 34.73
N LEU A 910 2.48 3.04 35.13
CA LEU A 910 2.54 2.18 36.33
C LEU A 910 3.30 0.88 36.06
N PRO A 911 4.22 0.46 36.93
CA PRO A 911 4.96 -0.76 36.73
C PRO A 911 4.08 -2.01 36.93
N VAL A 912 4.40 -3.07 36.20
CA VAL A 912 3.74 -4.38 36.27
C VAL A 912 4.76 -5.41 36.76
N CYS A 913 4.44 -6.13 37.83
CA CYS A 913 5.24 -7.26 38.28
C CYS A 913 4.45 -8.21 39.19
N LYS A 914 5.09 -9.32 39.57
CA LYS A 914 4.49 -10.32 40.47
C LYS A 914 4.46 -9.82 41.91
N ALA A 915 3.49 -10.30 42.69
CA ALA A 915 3.35 -9.95 44.11
C ALA A 915 4.61 -10.22 44.95
N SER A 916 5.33 -11.31 44.68
CA SER A 916 6.56 -11.64 45.39
C SER A 916 7.68 -10.64 45.15
N GLU A 917 7.76 -10.12 43.92
CA GLU A 917 8.76 -9.13 43.54
C GLU A 917 8.46 -7.78 44.20
N ALA A 918 7.23 -7.29 44.03
CA ALA A 918 6.76 -6.05 44.65
C ALA A 918 6.98 -6.07 46.17
N PHE A 919 6.62 -7.15 46.85
CA PHE A 919 6.81 -7.28 48.29
C PHE A 919 8.30 -7.31 48.69
N SER A 920 9.15 -8.03 47.94
CA SER A 920 10.59 -8.11 48.22
C SER A 920 11.27 -6.75 48.11
N ASN A 921 10.89 -5.97 47.09
CA ASN A 921 11.43 -4.63 46.86
C ASN A 921 10.89 -3.63 47.89
N TRP A 922 9.59 -3.70 48.21
CA TRP A 922 8.99 -2.92 49.30
C TRP A 922 9.68 -3.19 50.65
N PHE A 923 9.86 -4.46 51.02
CA PHE A 923 10.57 -4.85 52.23
C PHE A 923 12.02 -4.39 52.24
N SER A 924 12.71 -4.50 51.11
CA SER A 924 14.09 -4.01 50.97
C SER A 924 14.18 -2.50 51.20
N PHE A 925 13.27 -1.74 50.60
CA PHE A 925 13.21 -0.29 50.72
C PHE A 925 12.95 0.16 52.16
N THR A 926 11.96 -0.41 52.85
CA THR A 926 11.65 -0.01 54.24
C THR A 926 12.73 -0.46 55.24
N ASN A 927 13.63 -1.37 54.84
CA ASN A 927 14.84 -1.73 55.58
C ASN A 927 16.09 -0.94 55.14
N GLY A 928 15.92 0.21 54.49
CA GLY A 928 17.00 1.18 54.22
C GLY A 928 17.78 0.95 52.92
N LYS A 929 17.31 0.08 52.02
CA LYS A 929 17.87 0.00 50.66
C LYS A 929 17.26 1.07 49.74
N PRO A 930 17.98 1.54 48.71
CA PRO A 930 17.42 2.46 47.74
C PRO A 930 16.32 1.78 46.91
N LYS A 931 15.39 2.59 46.38
CA LYS A 931 14.38 2.14 45.42
C LYS A 931 15.01 1.67 44.11
N SER A 932 14.39 0.69 43.48
CA SER A 932 14.63 0.38 42.07
C SER A 932 14.12 1.52 41.17
N ALA A 933 14.56 1.54 39.91
CA ALA A 933 14.11 2.54 38.94
C ALA A 933 12.59 2.50 38.71
N ASN A 934 11.99 1.31 38.78
CA ASN A 934 10.57 1.05 38.54
C ASN A 934 9.82 0.66 39.82
N TYR A 935 10.25 1.18 40.97
CA TYR A 935 9.73 0.77 42.28
C TYR A 935 8.19 0.77 42.34
N PRO A 936 7.55 -0.31 42.84
CA PRO A 936 8.14 -1.45 43.56
C PRO A 936 8.61 -2.63 42.68
N CYS A 937 8.63 -2.51 41.36
CA CYS A 937 9.15 -3.54 40.46
C CYS A 937 10.62 -3.27 40.07
N ASN A 938 11.27 -4.23 39.40
CA ASN A 938 12.60 -4.02 38.82
C ASN A 938 12.53 -3.48 37.40
#